data_AF-A0A5B6TXQ5-F1
#
_entry.id   AF-A0A5B6TXQ5-F1
#
_cell.length_a   1.000
_cell.length_b   1.000
_cell.length_c   1.000
_cell.angle_alpha   90.00
_cell.angle_beta   90.00
_cell.angle_gamma   90.00
#
_symmetry.space_group_name_H-M   'P 1'
#
loop_
_entity.id
_entity.type
_entity.pdbx_description
1 polymer ?
#
loop_
_entity_poly.entity_id
_entity_poly.type
_entity_poly.pdbx_seq_one_letter_code
_entity_poly.pdbx_strand_id
1 'polypeptide(L)'
;MKGTIALDNIRPLSFGGCLLNNLISALHQNNKLGGIYKEMGFLRTPFSISAASAVQLLEFLTGSKTIPQHVRRFCYLDSSREPNKAQMAIPYTADIIIVEMSTSIDILYDGFVVNTNRFQEIILPELEHLNVPSRIVAKWRSSLVKQNEKDRAKYAAQLLELVPVTEEFEWLHDLVGRTTTRQLNVDEMTNYVGRIRETLDVPLAMVHHNFRYMPDGRPVSWPTELKDQSIEVARRLKAHEMDFAPFVARHGVKRVLADDCRHWNPAFFPEIANHLYKFICRVAGRGTPDDLIETTFVPTDLENDEPTQISSKRLRESSNVEGREEKNSTVGPGTAPKDAGVLQRGIESGIGSAGDLVYHPGTASHFDFDPRVLNMIVVVGQSWALGGNNDEAGDAPCTTAPQHPGRALMFDAGSAPRGRRVSKLVDLFERATGSTKETPCGGLADYFLRTCEARFGRKPTVVFASVGRGGTTLSGLNQGSADGLLRGSAQHLEVMRLVAKAVEFASADGKRVRMLAICLAHGESDAGRGTPGDSYQRGLILLRQQYDADIRHLTGQVDSVPMLTYQANRGASRPGIIAESVWSQLRVAKAEPHIRCIGPVYHHEPESRSEGRSAHLKAIGYRRIGFQFGRYLLDDLFGPGLEPLRVCHVRLLRANVIGLEYSRAITLERDDERVNISSLGAGIGVDVVGMGSPSPEITSLAISARDDKLVEVHLSGPLSQGGCRLFIAARITGTNCGRHEGARSGIRAKVPYYIDPHDNTEMYDWACSEIVDFPYQ
;
A
#
# COMPACT_ATOMS: atom_id res chain seq x y z
N MET A 1 17.36 22.65 14.70
CA MET A 1 18.68 23.27 14.39
C MET A 1 18.44 24.35 13.34
N LYS A 2 18.99 25.57 13.50
CA LYS A 2 19.02 26.55 12.40
C LYS A 2 20.27 26.28 11.57
N GLY A 3 20.14 25.54 10.48
CA GLY A 3 21.20 25.43 9.48
C GLY A 3 21.33 26.75 8.73
N THR A 4 22.53 27.32 8.68
CA THR A 4 22.82 28.52 7.90
C THR A 4 22.64 28.18 6.42
N ILE A 5 21.65 28.80 5.77
CA ILE A 5 21.50 28.67 4.31
C ILE A 5 22.67 29.42 3.68
N ALA A 6 23.48 28.72 2.88
CA ALA A 6 24.50 29.38 2.06
C ALA A 6 23.81 30.33 1.08
N LEU A 7 24.18 31.61 1.10
CA LEU A 7 23.61 32.67 0.27
C LEU A 7 23.85 32.45 -1.24
N ASP A 8 24.70 31.47 -1.59
CA ASP A 8 25.15 31.17 -2.95
C ASP A 8 24.21 30.22 -3.72
N ASN A 9 23.16 29.67 -3.11
CA ASN A 9 22.22 28.76 -3.78
C ASN A 9 21.15 29.52 -4.60
N ILE A 10 20.76 28.96 -5.76
CA ILE A 10 19.63 29.48 -6.57
C ILE A 10 18.31 29.26 -5.80
N ARG A 11 17.47 30.28 -5.74
CA ARG A 11 16.20 30.32 -4.99
C ARG A 11 15.00 30.28 -5.96
N PRO A 12 14.49 29.11 -6.36
CA PRO A 12 13.31 29.02 -7.21
C PRO A 12 12.02 29.31 -6.44
N LEU A 13 11.11 30.03 -7.06
CA LEU A 13 9.69 30.02 -6.70
C LEU A 13 8.92 29.17 -7.72
N SER A 14 8.28 28.09 -7.27
CA SER A 14 7.72 27.06 -8.15
C SER A 14 6.22 26.91 -8.02
N PHE A 15 5.54 27.07 -9.14
CA PHE A 15 4.10 26.90 -9.29
C PHE A 15 3.86 25.65 -10.11
N GLY A 16 3.25 24.62 -9.53
CA GLY A 16 3.09 23.34 -10.23
C GLY A 16 2.46 22.23 -9.42
N GLY A 17 2.47 21.02 -10.00
CA GLY A 17 2.04 19.78 -9.37
C GLY A 17 3.20 18.98 -8.76
N CYS A 18 2.94 17.71 -8.47
CA CYS A 18 3.93 16.81 -7.90
C CYS A 18 5.12 16.51 -8.83
N LEU A 19 4.94 16.53 -10.16
CA LEU A 19 6.02 16.24 -11.11
C LEU A 19 7.13 17.29 -11.08
N LEU A 20 6.79 18.58 -10.95
CA LEU A 20 7.76 19.65 -10.74
C LEU A 20 8.22 19.72 -9.27
N ASN A 21 7.26 19.82 -8.34
CA ASN A 21 7.58 20.20 -6.96
C ASN A 21 8.36 19.11 -6.20
N ASN A 22 8.14 17.83 -6.48
CA ASN A 22 8.92 16.77 -5.83
C ASN A 22 10.40 16.81 -6.28
N LEU A 23 10.69 17.17 -7.53
CA LEU A 23 12.06 17.35 -8.02
C LEU A 23 12.74 18.58 -7.38
N ILE A 24 11.99 19.67 -7.17
CA ILE A 24 12.50 20.85 -6.47
C ILE A 24 12.71 20.58 -4.98
N SER A 25 11.80 19.87 -4.31
CA SER A 25 12.01 19.39 -2.94
C SER A 25 13.26 18.50 -2.85
N ALA A 26 13.50 17.60 -3.80
CA ALA A 26 14.70 16.77 -3.85
C ALA A 26 15.98 17.62 -3.95
N LEU A 27 16.01 18.60 -4.86
CA LEU A 27 17.15 19.51 -5.03
C LEU A 27 17.37 20.41 -3.81
N HIS A 28 16.30 20.82 -3.11
CA HIS A 28 16.39 21.54 -1.85
C HIS A 28 16.95 20.67 -0.71
N GLN A 29 16.45 19.44 -0.56
CA GLN A 29 16.96 18.46 0.43
C GLN A 29 18.45 18.14 0.23
N ASN A 30 18.91 18.13 -1.02
CA ASN A 30 20.31 17.95 -1.41
C ASN A 30 21.15 19.25 -1.36
N ASN A 31 20.63 20.34 -0.75
CA ASN A 31 21.27 21.65 -0.65
C ASN A 31 21.70 22.29 -1.99
N LYS A 32 21.05 21.94 -3.11
CA LYS A 32 21.33 22.54 -4.43
C LYS A 32 20.49 23.77 -4.73
N LEU A 33 19.34 23.92 -4.07
CA LEU A 33 18.40 25.04 -4.24
C LEU A 33 17.93 25.59 -2.88
N GLY A 34 17.69 26.90 -2.83
CA GLY A 34 17.03 27.58 -1.71
C GLY A 34 15.55 27.21 -1.60
N GLY A 35 14.97 27.32 -0.41
CA GLY A 35 13.63 26.80 -0.10
C GLY A 35 12.64 27.90 0.30
N ILE A 36 12.18 28.71 -0.66
CA ILE A 36 11.32 29.89 -0.37
C ILE A 36 10.07 29.53 0.44
N TYR A 37 9.33 28.48 0.08
CA TYR A 37 8.14 28.05 0.82
C TYR A 37 8.43 27.68 2.28
N LYS A 38 9.57 27.02 2.52
CA LYS A 38 10.02 26.62 3.86
C LYS A 38 10.43 27.84 4.71
N GLU A 39 11.08 28.84 4.10
CA GLU A 39 11.41 30.12 4.74
C GLU A 39 10.14 30.94 5.04
N MET A 40 9.13 30.88 4.17
CA MET A 40 7.78 31.39 4.43
C MET A 40 6.99 30.59 5.47
N GLY A 41 7.56 29.52 6.04
CA GLY A 41 6.96 28.75 7.13
C GLY A 41 5.88 27.76 6.69
N PHE A 42 5.76 27.46 5.40
CA PHE A 42 4.98 26.34 4.91
C PHE A 42 5.68 25.02 5.26
N LEU A 43 4.89 24.02 5.65
CA LEU A 43 5.36 22.65 5.92
C LEU A 43 5.58 21.85 4.64
N ARG A 44 4.90 22.23 3.54
CA ARG A 44 5.01 21.62 2.21
C ARG A 44 5.01 22.67 1.11
N THR A 45 5.58 22.35 -0.04
CA THR A 45 5.41 23.14 -1.27
C THR A 45 3.92 23.14 -1.69
N PRO A 46 3.24 24.30 -1.76
CA PRO A 46 1.83 24.38 -2.14
C PRO A 46 1.63 24.10 -3.64
N PHE A 47 0.71 23.19 -3.97
CA PHE A 47 0.44 22.80 -5.35
C PHE A 47 -0.54 23.75 -6.05
N SER A 48 -0.10 24.34 -7.16
CA SER A 48 -0.88 25.21 -8.05
C SER A 48 -0.87 24.59 -9.46
N ILE A 49 -2.02 24.06 -9.88
CA ILE A 49 -2.13 23.15 -11.03
C ILE A 49 -2.59 23.83 -12.34
N SER A 50 -3.12 25.06 -12.26
CA SER A 50 -3.51 25.91 -13.39
C SER A 50 -2.85 27.29 -13.31
N ALA A 51 -2.80 28.02 -14.43
CA ALA A 51 -2.28 29.39 -14.48
C ALA A 51 -2.96 30.33 -13.46
N ALA A 52 -4.29 30.24 -13.35
CA ALA A 52 -5.06 31.05 -12.42
C ALA A 52 -4.75 30.69 -10.96
N SER A 53 -4.58 29.39 -10.64
CA SER A 53 -4.18 28.94 -9.30
C SER A 53 -2.75 29.38 -8.93
N ALA A 54 -1.84 29.47 -9.92
CA ALA A 54 -0.47 29.94 -9.71
C ALA A 54 -0.44 31.44 -9.35
N VAL A 55 -1.21 32.26 -10.06
CA VAL A 55 -1.40 33.68 -9.71
C VAL A 55 -2.08 33.84 -8.36
N GLN A 56 -3.17 33.10 -8.10
CA GLN A 56 -3.85 33.15 -6.81
C GLN A 56 -2.91 32.78 -5.66
N LEU A 57 -1.99 31.84 -5.88
CA LEU A 57 -0.97 31.48 -4.92
C LEU A 57 0.00 32.64 -4.71
N LEU A 58 0.55 33.25 -5.77
CA LEU A 58 1.42 34.42 -5.62
C LEU A 58 0.73 35.60 -4.93
N GLU A 59 -0.53 35.88 -5.28
CA GLU A 59 -1.33 36.94 -4.67
C GLU A 59 -1.52 36.69 -3.16
N PHE A 60 -1.72 35.43 -2.76
CA PHE A 60 -1.80 35.02 -1.36
C PHE A 60 -0.44 35.09 -0.64
N LEU A 61 0.64 34.65 -1.28
CA LEU A 61 2.00 34.70 -0.74
C LEU A 61 2.49 36.13 -0.48
N THR A 62 2.11 37.08 -1.35
CA THR A 62 2.47 38.50 -1.28
C THR A 62 1.47 39.34 -0.48
N GLY A 63 0.34 38.76 -0.04
CA GLY A 63 -0.69 39.45 0.73
C GLY A 63 -1.62 40.36 -0.08
N SER A 64 -1.55 40.35 -1.42
CA SER A 64 -2.47 41.09 -2.28
C SER A 64 -3.85 40.43 -2.42
N LYS A 65 -4.00 39.17 -1.99
CA LYS A 65 -5.29 38.46 -1.92
C LYS A 65 -5.43 37.62 -0.65
N THR A 66 -6.39 38.00 0.18
CA THR A 66 -6.85 37.17 1.32
C THR A 66 -7.73 36.04 0.80
N ILE A 67 -7.49 34.81 1.28
CA ILE A 67 -8.34 33.64 0.98
C ILE A 67 -9.06 33.24 2.27
N PRO A 68 -10.40 33.32 2.35
CA PRO A 68 -11.18 32.95 3.53
C PRO A 68 -10.87 31.54 4.02
N GLN A 69 -10.81 31.35 5.34
CA GLN A 69 -10.36 30.09 5.95
C GLN A 69 -11.18 28.86 5.50
N HIS A 70 -12.49 29.01 5.30
CA HIS A 70 -13.38 27.92 4.87
C HIS A 70 -13.09 27.45 3.44
N VAL A 71 -12.60 28.34 2.58
CA VAL A 71 -12.17 28.06 1.20
C VAL A 71 -10.72 27.59 1.15
N ARG A 72 -9.84 28.20 1.96
CA ARG A 72 -8.38 28.03 1.89
C ARG A 72 -7.94 26.58 1.99
N ARG A 73 -8.65 25.76 2.79
CA ARG A 73 -8.42 24.31 2.94
C ARG A 73 -8.54 23.50 1.65
N PHE A 74 -9.26 24.02 0.65
CA PHE A 74 -9.38 23.41 -0.67
C PHE A 74 -8.37 23.96 -1.68
N CYS A 75 -7.75 25.12 -1.41
CA CYS A 75 -6.84 25.78 -2.36
C CYS A 75 -5.45 25.12 -2.41
N TYR A 76 -4.83 24.79 -1.27
CA TYR A 76 -3.43 24.35 -1.23
C TYR A 76 -3.18 23.21 -0.23
N LEU A 77 -2.06 22.50 -0.43
CA LEU A 77 -1.67 21.32 0.36
C LEU A 77 -1.39 21.65 1.84
N ASP A 78 -0.84 22.85 2.11
CA ASP A 78 -0.73 23.47 3.43
C ASP A 78 -1.37 24.86 3.39
N SER A 79 -2.58 24.94 3.94
CA SER A 79 -3.43 26.13 3.98
C SER A 79 -3.64 26.66 5.40
N SER A 80 -2.92 26.11 6.38
CA SER A 80 -3.20 26.28 7.81
C SER A 80 -2.88 27.68 8.33
N ARG A 81 -2.05 28.44 7.60
CA ARG A 81 -1.49 29.73 8.00
C ARG A 81 -1.56 30.73 6.85
N GLU A 82 -1.73 32.00 7.19
CA GLU A 82 -1.51 33.12 6.26
C GLU A 82 -0.10 33.67 6.47
N PRO A 83 0.63 34.04 5.39
CA PRO A 83 1.92 34.69 5.52
C PRO A 83 1.82 35.97 6.35
N ASN A 84 2.72 36.17 7.31
CA ASN A 84 2.84 37.45 8.00
C ASN A 84 3.62 38.48 7.15
N LYS A 85 3.61 39.75 7.54
CA LYS A 85 4.26 40.85 6.79
C LYS A 85 5.75 40.61 6.45
N ALA A 86 6.50 39.91 7.31
CA ALA A 86 7.90 39.58 7.02
C ALA A 86 8.02 38.43 6.01
N GLN A 87 7.11 37.46 6.06
CA GLN A 87 7.04 36.35 5.11
C GLN A 87 6.61 36.82 3.72
N MET A 88 5.71 37.81 3.62
CA MET A 88 5.24 38.40 2.36
C MET A 88 6.37 39.02 1.50
N ALA A 89 7.52 39.35 2.10
CA ALA A 89 8.69 39.84 1.37
C ALA A 89 9.56 38.72 0.76
N ILE A 90 9.44 37.48 1.24
CA ILE A 90 10.32 36.36 0.83
C ILE A 90 10.12 35.95 -0.65
N PRO A 91 8.91 35.97 -1.27
CA PRO A 91 8.75 35.69 -2.70
C PRO A 91 9.62 36.56 -3.62
N TYR A 92 9.85 37.82 -3.24
CA TYR A 92 10.70 38.78 -3.97
C TYR A 92 12.21 38.49 -3.85
N THR A 93 12.60 37.44 -3.12
CA THR A 93 13.98 36.94 -3.02
C THR A 93 14.24 35.73 -3.94
N ALA A 94 13.32 35.44 -4.87
CA ALA A 94 13.53 34.41 -5.88
C ALA A 94 14.59 34.83 -6.90
N ASP A 95 15.40 33.88 -7.36
CA ASP A 95 16.28 34.05 -8.53
C ASP A 95 15.55 33.72 -9.86
N ILE A 96 14.47 32.94 -9.78
CA ILE A 96 13.78 32.33 -10.93
C ILE A 96 12.35 31.94 -10.56
N ILE A 97 11.40 32.18 -11.47
CA ILE A 97 10.05 31.60 -11.44
C ILE A 97 10.04 30.33 -12.29
N ILE A 98 9.43 29.26 -11.79
CA ILE A 98 9.20 28.04 -12.57
C ILE A 98 7.71 27.69 -12.53
N VAL A 99 7.07 27.56 -13.70
CA VAL A 99 5.63 27.24 -13.82
C VAL A 99 5.42 25.92 -14.57
N GLU A 100 4.69 24.98 -13.94
CA GLU A 100 4.09 23.81 -14.56
C GLU A 100 2.55 23.96 -14.49
N MET A 101 1.87 23.81 -15.63
CA MET A 101 0.40 23.76 -15.67
C MET A 101 -0.03 22.33 -16.00
N SER A 102 -0.76 21.69 -15.08
CA SER A 102 -1.29 20.32 -15.24
C SER A 102 -2.79 20.26 -15.54
N THR A 103 -3.46 21.41 -15.59
CA THR A 103 -4.83 21.56 -16.10
C THR A 103 -5.05 22.98 -16.64
N SER A 104 -5.83 23.10 -17.71
CA SER A 104 -6.44 24.38 -18.15
C SER A 104 -7.87 24.56 -17.63
N ILE A 105 -8.39 23.60 -16.86
CA ILE A 105 -9.70 23.66 -16.21
C ILE A 105 -9.52 24.08 -14.75
N ASP A 106 -10.10 25.23 -14.38
CA ASP A 106 -10.28 25.65 -13.00
C ASP A 106 -11.55 25.02 -12.42
N ILE A 107 -11.49 24.63 -11.15
CA ILE A 107 -12.67 24.42 -10.30
C ILE A 107 -12.74 25.62 -9.35
N LEU A 108 -13.90 26.24 -9.22
CA LEU A 108 -14.10 27.48 -8.48
C LEU A 108 -15.04 27.26 -7.30
N TYR A 109 -14.64 27.74 -6.12
CA TYR A 109 -15.48 27.84 -4.93
C TYR A 109 -15.28 29.23 -4.31
N ASP A 110 -16.37 29.97 -4.08
CA ASP A 110 -16.37 31.36 -3.61
C ASP A 110 -15.50 32.33 -4.42
N GLY A 111 -15.35 32.06 -5.72
CA GLY A 111 -14.51 32.85 -6.62
C GLY A 111 -13.00 32.55 -6.53
N PHE A 112 -12.61 31.57 -5.71
CA PHE A 112 -11.23 31.09 -5.60
C PHE A 112 -11.07 29.77 -6.37
N VAL A 113 -9.91 29.59 -6.99
CA VAL A 113 -9.52 28.33 -7.62
C VAL A 113 -9.14 27.33 -6.53
N VAL A 114 -9.80 26.18 -6.52
CA VAL A 114 -9.50 25.07 -5.59
C VAL A 114 -8.60 24.03 -6.27
N ASN A 115 -7.72 23.42 -5.50
CA ASN A 115 -6.88 22.33 -5.98
C ASN A 115 -7.73 21.05 -6.09
N THR A 116 -7.87 20.53 -7.30
CA THR A 116 -8.73 19.40 -7.63
C THR A 116 -8.42 18.11 -6.85
N ASN A 117 -7.17 17.93 -6.39
CA ASN A 117 -6.80 16.80 -5.54
C ASN A 117 -7.27 17.03 -4.10
N ARG A 118 -6.93 18.17 -3.47
CA ARG A 118 -7.40 18.49 -2.10
C ARG A 118 -8.92 18.57 -2.00
N PHE A 119 -9.58 19.11 -3.02
CA PHE A 119 -11.04 19.11 -3.15
C PHE A 119 -11.61 17.69 -3.07
N GLN A 120 -11.01 16.72 -3.78
CA GLN A 120 -11.44 15.32 -3.71
C GLN A 120 -11.07 14.63 -2.40
N GLU A 121 -9.86 14.84 -1.89
CA GLU A 121 -9.38 14.23 -0.64
C GLU A 121 -10.22 14.64 0.58
N ILE A 122 -10.78 15.85 0.61
CA ILE A 122 -11.64 16.32 1.70
C ILE A 122 -13.11 15.91 1.49
N ILE A 123 -13.61 15.91 0.25
CA ILE A 123 -15.04 15.69 -0.01
C ILE A 123 -15.40 14.20 -0.11
N LEU A 124 -14.54 13.38 -0.72
CA LEU A 124 -14.88 11.99 -1.00
C LEU A 124 -15.08 11.14 0.28
N PRO A 125 -14.24 11.24 1.34
CA PRO A 125 -14.45 10.47 2.57
C PRO A 125 -15.75 10.84 3.29
N GLU A 126 -16.15 12.12 3.26
CA GLU A 126 -17.38 12.61 3.88
C GLU A 126 -18.62 12.09 3.14
N LEU A 127 -18.60 12.08 1.80
CA LEU A 127 -19.67 11.48 1.00
C LEU A 127 -19.74 9.95 1.14
N GLU A 128 -18.59 9.28 1.32
CA GLU A 128 -18.47 7.85 1.62
C GLU A 128 -18.79 7.51 3.09
N HIS A 129 -18.88 8.51 3.97
CA HIS A 129 -19.44 8.35 5.32
C HIS A 129 -20.98 8.50 5.32
N LEU A 130 -21.53 9.25 4.36
CA LEU A 130 -22.92 9.71 4.27
C LEU A 130 -23.84 8.92 3.32
N ASN A 131 -23.41 7.75 2.82
CA ASN A 131 -24.24 6.85 1.99
C ASN A 131 -24.53 7.35 0.58
N VAL A 132 -23.72 8.29 0.09
CA VAL A 132 -23.97 8.93 -1.21
C VAL A 132 -23.46 8.02 -2.32
N PRO A 133 -24.32 7.48 -3.20
CA PRO A 133 -23.92 6.63 -4.31
C PRO A 133 -22.85 7.35 -5.15
N SER A 134 -21.60 6.89 -5.16
CA SER A 134 -20.53 7.59 -5.88
C SER A 134 -20.66 7.50 -7.39
N ARG A 135 -21.69 6.82 -7.91
CA ARG A 135 -22.18 6.98 -9.28
C ARG A 135 -22.71 8.39 -9.49
N ILE A 136 -23.42 8.94 -8.50
CA ILE A 136 -23.86 10.34 -8.47
C ILE A 136 -22.64 11.24 -8.27
N VAL A 137 -21.77 10.95 -7.29
CA VAL A 137 -20.55 11.74 -7.03
C VAL A 137 -19.60 11.78 -8.24
N ALA A 138 -19.38 10.64 -8.92
CA ALA A 138 -18.56 10.54 -10.11
C ALA A 138 -19.19 11.23 -11.32
N LYS A 139 -20.52 11.23 -11.45
CA LYS A 139 -21.25 12.01 -12.47
C LYS A 139 -21.15 13.51 -12.20
N TRP A 140 -21.35 13.96 -10.96
CA TRP A 140 -21.15 15.35 -10.55
C TRP A 140 -19.70 15.80 -10.81
N ARG A 141 -18.70 15.05 -10.33
CA ARG A 141 -17.28 15.30 -10.62
C ARG A 141 -16.99 15.31 -12.12
N SER A 142 -17.54 14.36 -12.89
CA SER A 142 -17.36 14.33 -14.34
C SER A 142 -18.02 15.53 -15.03
N SER A 143 -19.11 16.09 -14.49
CA SER A 143 -19.79 17.25 -15.06
C SER A 143 -19.03 18.55 -14.79
N LEU A 144 -18.37 18.68 -13.63
CA LEU A 144 -17.38 19.74 -13.38
C LEU A 144 -16.21 19.64 -14.39
N VAL A 145 -15.57 18.47 -14.49
CA VAL A 145 -14.44 18.28 -15.42
C VAL A 145 -14.84 18.50 -16.90
N LYS A 146 -16.09 18.20 -17.28
CA LYS A 146 -16.62 18.41 -18.64
C LYS A 146 -17.27 19.79 -18.85
N GLN A 147 -17.28 20.66 -17.83
CA GLN A 147 -17.95 21.96 -17.87
C GLN A 147 -19.45 21.89 -18.26
N ASN A 148 -20.11 20.76 -17.98
CA ASN A 148 -21.53 20.58 -18.28
C ASN A 148 -22.35 21.08 -17.10
N GLU A 149 -22.63 22.38 -17.08
CA GLU A 149 -23.37 23.06 -16.02
C GLU A 149 -24.76 22.44 -15.75
N LYS A 150 -25.45 21.98 -16.78
CA LYS A 150 -26.77 21.34 -16.65
C LYS A 150 -26.68 20.01 -15.89
N ASP A 151 -25.70 19.17 -16.22
CA ASP A 151 -25.45 17.93 -15.49
C ASP A 151 -24.87 18.23 -14.09
N ARG A 152 -24.06 19.29 -13.95
CA ARG A 152 -23.49 19.74 -12.67
C ARG A 152 -24.58 20.11 -11.68
N ALA A 153 -25.50 20.99 -12.07
CA ALA A 153 -26.65 21.36 -11.23
C ALA A 153 -27.54 20.15 -10.93
N LYS A 154 -27.81 19.29 -11.91
CA LYS A 154 -28.62 18.07 -11.74
C LYS A 154 -28.00 17.09 -10.73
N TYR A 155 -26.72 16.73 -10.90
CA TYR A 155 -26.06 15.76 -10.03
C TYR A 155 -25.66 16.36 -8.69
N ALA A 156 -25.45 17.69 -8.60
CA ALA A 156 -25.38 18.39 -7.32
C ALA A 156 -26.71 18.25 -6.57
N ALA A 157 -27.86 18.58 -7.17
CA ALA A 157 -29.16 18.43 -6.52
C ALA A 157 -29.42 16.98 -6.02
N GLN A 158 -29.16 15.97 -6.85
CA GLN A 158 -29.26 14.55 -6.46
C GLN A 158 -28.30 14.14 -5.34
N LEU A 159 -27.16 14.82 -5.21
CA LEU A 159 -26.19 14.59 -4.15
C LEU A 159 -26.65 15.28 -2.85
N LEU A 160 -27.17 16.51 -2.94
CA LEU A 160 -27.71 17.27 -1.82
C LEU A 160 -28.98 16.65 -1.21
N GLU A 161 -29.80 15.97 -2.01
CA GLU A 161 -30.93 15.16 -1.52
C GLU A 161 -30.50 14.02 -0.57
N LEU A 162 -29.23 13.62 -0.60
CA LEU A 162 -28.66 12.52 0.18
C LEU A 162 -27.76 12.98 1.34
N VAL A 163 -27.34 14.25 1.35
CA VAL A 163 -26.54 14.84 2.43
C VAL A 163 -27.49 15.38 3.51
N PRO A 164 -27.38 14.95 4.78
CA PRO A 164 -28.26 15.46 5.85
C PRO A 164 -28.21 16.98 5.96
N VAL A 165 -29.37 17.61 6.15
CA VAL A 165 -29.48 19.06 6.37
C VAL A 165 -29.27 19.35 7.86
N THR A 166 -28.00 19.33 8.28
CA THR A 166 -27.56 19.63 9.66
C THR A 166 -26.42 20.64 9.64
N GLU A 167 -26.18 21.32 10.77
CA GLU A 167 -25.07 22.26 10.98
C GLU A 167 -23.69 21.62 10.66
N GLU A 168 -23.56 20.31 10.86
CA GLU A 168 -22.35 19.53 10.58
C GLU A 168 -22.03 19.41 9.08
N PHE A 169 -23.06 19.33 8.23
CA PHE A 169 -22.91 19.15 6.78
C PHE A 169 -23.33 20.36 5.94
N GLU A 170 -23.66 21.49 6.58
CA GLU A 170 -23.96 22.75 5.88
C GLU A 170 -22.84 23.15 4.92
N TRP A 171 -21.57 23.02 5.33
CA TRP A 171 -20.41 23.30 4.47
C TRP A 171 -20.33 22.39 3.24
N LEU A 172 -20.87 21.16 3.31
CA LEU A 172 -20.85 20.20 2.22
C LEU A 172 -22.00 20.49 1.23
N HIS A 173 -23.17 20.89 1.74
CA HIS A 173 -24.25 21.47 0.94
C HIS A 173 -23.78 22.69 0.16
N ASP A 174 -23.15 23.61 0.88
CA ASP A 174 -22.62 24.87 0.40
C ASP A 174 -21.56 24.67 -0.71
N LEU A 175 -20.61 23.78 -0.46
CA LEU A 175 -19.55 23.42 -1.40
C LEU A 175 -20.07 22.71 -2.65
N VAL A 176 -20.91 21.67 -2.51
CA VAL A 176 -21.42 20.90 -3.65
C VAL A 176 -22.36 21.73 -4.52
N GLY A 177 -23.20 22.56 -3.91
CA GLY A 177 -24.13 23.44 -4.61
C GLY A 177 -23.46 24.62 -5.31
N ARG A 178 -22.44 25.24 -4.69
CA ARG A 178 -21.81 26.47 -5.22
C ARG A 178 -20.51 26.25 -5.99
N THR A 179 -19.93 25.06 -5.99
CA THR A 179 -18.75 24.78 -6.82
C THR A 179 -19.08 24.84 -8.31
N THR A 180 -18.35 25.68 -9.04
CA THR A 180 -18.44 25.83 -10.50
C THR A 180 -17.10 25.51 -11.17
N THR A 181 -17.00 25.71 -12.48
CA THR A 181 -15.82 25.39 -13.27
C THR A 181 -15.73 26.32 -14.49
N ARG A 182 -14.52 26.51 -15.01
CA ARG A 182 -14.24 27.18 -16.28
C ARG A 182 -12.98 26.59 -16.91
N GLN A 183 -12.86 26.67 -18.22
CA GLN A 183 -11.62 26.38 -18.93
C GLN A 183 -10.95 27.67 -19.38
N LEU A 184 -9.67 27.80 -19.02
CA LEU A 184 -8.80 28.89 -19.42
C LEU A 184 -8.39 28.70 -20.87
N ASN A 185 -8.52 29.76 -21.66
CA ASN A 185 -7.92 29.84 -22.98
C ASN A 185 -6.45 30.29 -22.91
N VAL A 186 -5.75 30.29 -24.05
CA VAL A 186 -4.34 30.68 -24.16
C VAL A 186 -4.10 32.13 -23.75
N ASP A 187 -5.01 33.05 -24.06
CA ASP A 187 -4.87 34.47 -23.72
C ASP A 187 -4.99 34.68 -22.20
N GLU A 188 -5.94 34.00 -21.56
CA GLU A 188 -6.09 33.99 -20.10
C GLU A 188 -4.87 33.38 -19.41
N MET A 189 -4.39 32.23 -19.87
CA MET A 189 -3.17 31.60 -19.31
C MET A 189 -1.93 32.48 -19.53
N THR A 190 -1.81 33.14 -20.68
CA THR A 190 -0.74 34.12 -20.98
C THR A 190 -0.80 35.31 -20.01
N ASN A 191 -1.99 35.86 -19.80
CA ASN A 191 -2.20 36.97 -18.86
C ASN A 191 -1.84 36.54 -17.43
N TYR A 192 -2.38 35.42 -16.94
CA TYR A 192 -2.08 34.93 -15.60
C TYR A 192 -0.57 34.69 -15.40
N VAL A 193 0.09 33.90 -16.25
CA VAL A 193 1.54 33.64 -16.09
C VAL A 193 2.38 34.92 -16.31
N GLY A 194 1.93 35.83 -17.18
CA GLY A 194 2.51 37.16 -17.34
C GLY A 194 2.52 37.98 -16.05
N ARG A 195 1.39 38.02 -15.32
CA ARG A 195 1.27 38.71 -14.02
C ARG A 195 2.23 38.17 -12.96
N ILE A 196 2.53 36.86 -12.96
CA ILE A 196 3.54 36.26 -12.05
C ILE A 196 4.91 36.87 -12.33
N ARG A 197 5.30 36.94 -13.61
CA ARG A 197 6.56 37.53 -14.05
C ARG A 197 6.63 39.02 -13.74
N GLU A 198 5.60 39.78 -14.06
CA GLU A 198 5.51 41.24 -13.79
C GLU A 198 5.62 41.56 -12.30
N THR A 199 5.12 40.68 -11.42
CA THR A 199 5.13 40.91 -9.97
C THR A 199 6.52 40.72 -9.35
N LEU A 200 7.35 39.82 -9.88
CA LEU A 200 8.63 39.44 -9.26
C LEU A 200 9.87 39.89 -10.05
N ASP A 201 9.71 40.25 -11.33
CA ASP A 201 10.77 40.73 -12.25
C ASP A 201 12.03 39.84 -12.32
N VAL A 202 11.83 38.52 -12.35
CA VAL A 202 12.91 37.52 -12.50
C VAL A 202 12.68 36.59 -13.70
N PRO A 203 13.71 35.88 -14.19
CA PRO A 203 13.57 34.92 -15.27
C PRO A 203 12.42 33.94 -15.07
N LEU A 204 11.58 33.81 -16.11
CA LEU A 204 10.45 32.88 -16.14
C LEU A 204 10.84 31.61 -16.91
N ALA A 205 10.70 30.47 -16.25
CA ALA A 205 10.78 29.15 -16.84
C ALA A 205 9.40 28.48 -16.86
N MET A 206 9.11 27.72 -17.91
CA MET A 206 7.94 26.87 -18.05
C MET A 206 8.36 25.42 -18.26
N VAL A 207 7.79 24.54 -17.44
CA VAL A 207 7.99 23.09 -17.49
C VAL A 207 6.69 22.48 -18.00
N HIS A 208 6.73 21.83 -19.16
CA HIS A 208 5.52 21.35 -19.82
C HIS A 208 5.05 20.05 -19.17
N HIS A 209 3.80 20.05 -18.68
CA HIS A 209 3.19 18.88 -18.07
C HIS A 209 2.93 17.78 -19.11
N ASN A 210 3.22 16.55 -18.74
CA ASN A 210 2.88 15.35 -19.48
C ASN A 210 2.07 14.47 -18.52
N PHE A 211 0.77 14.30 -18.78
CA PHE A 211 -0.17 13.68 -17.85
C PHE A 211 0.14 12.20 -17.58
N ARG A 212 0.61 11.50 -18.62
CA ARG A 212 1.24 10.18 -18.54
C ARG A 212 2.09 9.94 -19.78
N TYR A 213 2.77 8.81 -19.84
CA TYR A 213 3.46 8.33 -21.02
C TYR A 213 2.88 7.00 -21.51
N MET A 214 2.90 6.79 -22.81
CA MET A 214 2.67 5.47 -23.42
C MET A 214 3.94 4.61 -23.26
N PRO A 215 3.85 3.26 -23.26
CA PRO A 215 5.02 2.38 -23.11
C PRO A 215 6.16 2.59 -24.13
N ASP A 216 5.86 3.23 -25.27
CA ASP A 216 6.80 3.58 -26.34
C ASP A 216 7.48 4.96 -26.16
N GLY A 217 7.23 5.66 -25.06
CA GLY A 217 7.82 6.96 -24.74
C GLY A 217 7.01 8.16 -25.21
N ARG A 218 5.90 7.97 -25.95
CA ARG A 218 5.05 9.09 -26.37
C ARG A 218 4.35 9.73 -25.16
N PRO A 219 4.43 11.05 -24.97
CA PRO A 219 3.65 11.73 -23.93
C PRO A 219 2.16 11.73 -24.29
N VAL A 220 1.33 11.73 -23.25
CA VAL A 220 -0.11 11.96 -23.32
C VAL A 220 -0.41 13.21 -22.51
N SER A 221 -1.15 14.15 -23.10
CA SER A 221 -1.58 15.38 -22.44
C SER A 221 -3.03 15.28 -22.01
N TRP A 222 -3.36 15.90 -20.87
CA TRP A 222 -4.72 16.04 -20.39
C TRP A 222 -4.90 17.37 -19.64
N PRO A 223 -5.88 18.23 -19.98
CA PRO A 223 -6.69 18.21 -21.21
C PRO A 223 -5.83 18.08 -22.48
N THR A 224 -6.41 17.55 -23.56
CA THR A 224 -5.66 17.09 -24.76
C THR A 224 -4.73 18.17 -25.32
N GLU A 225 -5.21 19.41 -25.37
CA GLU A 225 -4.53 20.56 -25.95
C GLU A 225 -3.60 21.28 -24.96
N LEU A 226 -3.60 20.90 -23.67
CA LEU A 226 -2.93 21.65 -22.60
C LEU A 226 -1.44 21.87 -22.85
N LYS A 227 -0.74 20.88 -23.42
CA LYS A 227 0.69 20.97 -23.67
C LYS A 227 1.00 21.98 -24.77
N ASP A 228 0.26 21.94 -25.88
CA ASP A 228 0.41 22.89 -26.98
C ASP A 228 0.02 24.31 -26.53
N GLN A 229 -1.03 24.43 -25.70
CA GLN A 229 -1.40 25.68 -25.04
C GLN A 229 -0.28 26.20 -24.11
N SER A 230 0.38 25.32 -23.35
CA SER A 230 1.48 25.66 -22.45
C SER A 230 2.73 26.13 -23.21
N ILE A 231 3.06 25.49 -24.34
CA ILE A 231 4.13 25.90 -25.26
C ILE A 231 3.81 27.26 -25.88
N GLU A 232 2.58 27.48 -26.35
CA GLU A 232 2.16 28.77 -26.92
C GLU A 232 2.20 29.91 -25.88
N VAL A 233 1.82 29.65 -24.63
CA VAL A 233 1.98 30.61 -23.52
C VAL A 233 3.46 30.94 -23.28
N ALA A 234 4.33 29.92 -23.24
CA ALA A 234 5.76 30.11 -23.04
C ALA A 234 6.38 30.95 -24.18
N ARG A 235 6.03 30.64 -25.43
CA ARG A 235 6.45 31.38 -26.63
C ARG A 235 6.03 32.85 -26.59
N ARG A 236 4.78 33.14 -26.20
CA ARG A 236 4.25 34.52 -26.07
C ARG A 236 4.96 35.31 -24.99
N LEU A 237 5.20 34.68 -23.84
CA LEU A 237 5.91 35.29 -22.72
C LEU A 237 7.44 35.29 -22.88
N LYS A 238 7.98 34.67 -23.94
CA LYS A 238 9.42 34.44 -24.14
C LYS A 238 10.06 33.78 -22.91
N ALA A 239 9.33 32.82 -22.31
CA ALA A 239 9.81 32.04 -21.19
C ALA A 239 10.87 31.02 -21.65
N HIS A 240 11.70 30.55 -20.72
CA HIS A 240 12.57 29.41 -20.98
C HIS A 240 11.77 28.10 -20.87
N GLU A 241 11.92 27.20 -21.82
CA GLU A 241 11.07 26.00 -21.94
C GLU A 241 11.83 24.72 -21.59
N MET A 242 11.15 23.80 -20.89
CA MET A 242 11.63 22.44 -20.62
C MET A 242 10.49 21.42 -20.77
N ASP A 243 10.72 20.40 -21.58
CA ASP A 243 9.86 19.23 -21.71
C ASP A 243 10.64 17.98 -21.27
N PHE A 244 10.04 17.14 -20.44
CA PHE A 244 10.62 15.87 -20.04
C PHE A 244 10.41 14.76 -21.08
N ALA A 245 9.55 14.93 -22.09
CA ALA A 245 9.30 13.86 -23.06
C ALA A 245 10.55 13.41 -23.85
N PRO A 246 11.45 14.31 -24.32
CA PRO A 246 12.73 13.91 -24.92
C PRO A 246 13.67 13.17 -23.94
N PHE A 247 13.57 13.45 -22.63
CA PHE A 247 14.32 12.75 -21.60
C PHE A 247 13.75 11.34 -21.37
N VAL A 248 12.42 11.21 -21.20
CA VAL A 248 11.73 9.93 -21.06
C VAL A 248 11.95 9.02 -22.27
N ALA A 249 11.87 9.57 -23.49
CA ALA A 249 12.13 8.83 -24.72
C ALA A 249 13.57 8.30 -24.82
N ARG A 250 14.56 9.07 -24.32
CA ARG A 250 15.98 8.68 -24.33
C ARG A 250 16.32 7.60 -23.31
N HIS A 251 15.79 7.71 -22.09
CA HIS A 251 16.15 6.83 -20.97
C HIS A 251 15.19 5.63 -20.82
N GLY A 252 14.02 5.67 -21.45
CA GLY A 252 13.03 4.61 -21.52
C GLY A 252 11.99 4.68 -20.40
N VAL A 253 10.70 4.59 -20.77
CA VAL A 253 9.52 4.70 -19.89
C VAL A 253 9.68 3.88 -18.61
N LYS A 254 9.99 2.58 -18.74
CA LYS A 254 10.14 1.64 -17.61
C LYS A 254 11.29 1.96 -16.65
N ARG A 255 12.28 2.77 -17.05
CA ARG A 255 13.34 3.26 -16.16
C ARG A 255 12.92 4.55 -15.47
N VAL A 256 12.36 5.49 -16.24
CA VAL A 256 12.13 6.87 -15.79
C VAL A 256 10.86 7.02 -14.95
N LEU A 257 9.87 6.16 -15.15
CA LEU A 257 8.55 6.25 -14.52
C LEU A 257 8.23 5.02 -13.67
N ALA A 258 7.37 5.22 -12.68
CA ALA A 258 6.70 4.14 -11.96
C ALA A 258 5.71 3.40 -12.86
N ASP A 259 5.18 2.26 -12.38
CA ASP A 259 4.31 1.37 -13.18
C ASP A 259 3.02 2.02 -13.69
N ASP A 260 2.54 3.08 -13.03
CA ASP A 260 1.38 3.87 -13.48
C ASP A 260 1.67 4.75 -14.72
N CYS A 261 2.93 4.78 -15.17
CA CYS A 261 3.44 5.58 -16.29
C CYS A 261 3.15 7.09 -16.16
N ARG A 262 2.94 7.57 -14.93
CA ARG A 262 2.59 8.96 -14.59
C ARG A 262 3.59 9.58 -13.62
N HIS A 263 3.96 8.86 -12.56
CA HIS A 263 4.92 9.36 -11.57
C HIS A 263 6.36 8.98 -11.93
N TRP A 264 7.33 9.78 -11.49
CA TRP A 264 8.75 9.47 -11.61
C TRP A 264 9.13 8.23 -10.80
N ASN A 265 9.97 7.36 -11.36
CA ASN A 265 10.54 6.22 -10.63
C ASN A 265 11.49 6.74 -9.53
N PRO A 266 11.31 6.38 -8.24
CA PRO A 266 12.23 6.71 -7.16
C PRO A 266 13.71 6.41 -7.46
N ALA A 267 13.99 5.27 -8.12
CA ALA A 267 15.36 4.90 -8.49
C ALA A 267 15.99 5.82 -9.56
N PHE A 268 15.17 6.62 -10.26
CA PHE A 268 15.59 7.52 -11.33
C PHE A 268 15.51 9.02 -10.97
N PHE A 269 15.00 9.35 -9.77
CA PHE A 269 14.89 10.72 -9.28
C PHE A 269 16.19 11.53 -9.39
N PRO A 270 17.38 11.00 -9.02
CA PRO A 270 18.63 11.75 -9.14
C PRO A 270 18.91 12.20 -10.59
N GLU A 271 18.76 11.34 -11.60
CA GLU A 271 18.99 11.72 -13.00
C GLU A 271 18.00 12.79 -13.48
N ILE A 272 16.71 12.66 -13.13
CA ILE A 272 15.65 13.60 -13.53
C ILE A 272 15.82 14.96 -12.83
N ALA A 273 16.09 14.96 -11.53
CA ALA A 273 16.31 16.16 -10.74
C ALA A 273 17.59 16.89 -11.19
N ASN A 274 18.67 16.17 -11.50
CA ASN A 274 19.87 16.75 -12.10
C ASN A 274 19.59 17.34 -13.49
N HIS A 275 18.70 16.75 -14.28
CA HIS A 275 18.29 17.31 -15.57
C HIS A 275 17.53 18.64 -15.39
N LEU A 276 16.62 18.70 -14.42
CA LEU A 276 15.93 19.94 -14.04
C LEU A 276 16.91 20.99 -13.48
N TYR A 277 17.85 20.60 -12.62
CA TYR A 277 18.84 21.50 -12.04
C TYR A 277 19.72 22.17 -13.11
N LYS A 278 20.19 21.40 -14.09
CA LYS A 278 20.94 21.92 -15.26
C LYS A 278 20.14 22.90 -16.11
N PHE A 279 18.82 22.79 -16.12
CA PHE A 279 17.94 23.78 -16.75
C PHE A 279 17.81 25.03 -15.87
N ILE A 280 17.55 24.87 -14.57
CA ILE A 280 17.45 25.97 -13.59
C ILE A 280 18.72 26.82 -13.56
N CYS A 281 19.92 26.21 -13.47
CA CYS A 281 21.20 26.93 -13.50
C CYS A 281 21.33 27.81 -14.76
N ARG A 282 20.99 27.25 -15.93
CA ARG A 282 21.06 27.95 -17.22
C ARG A 282 20.11 29.14 -17.29
N VAL A 283 18.89 29.00 -16.79
CA VAL A 283 17.89 30.09 -16.78
C VAL A 283 18.27 31.18 -15.77
N ALA A 284 18.83 30.81 -14.62
CA ALA A 284 19.36 31.73 -13.62
C ALA A 284 20.74 32.33 -14.00
N GLY A 285 21.25 32.08 -15.22
CA GLY A 285 22.53 32.60 -15.70
C GLY A 285 23.77 32.07 -14.97
N ARG A 286 23.65 30.95 -14.23
CA ARG A 286 24.74 30.37 -13.44
C ARG A 286 25.37 29.17 -14.15
N GLY A 287 26.67 28.95 -13.91
CA GLY A 287 27.37 27.75 -14.35
C GLY A 287 26.71 26.48 -13.79
N THR A 288 26.78 25.37 -14.53
CA THR A 288 26.38 24.06 -14.01
C THR A 288 27.50 23.52 -13.13
N PRO A 289 27.27 23.22 -11.83
CA PRO A 289 28.28 22.59 -10.99
C PRO A 289 28.58 21.15 -11.43
N ASP A 290 29.82 20.69 -11.20
CA ASP A 290 30.23 19.31 -11.44
C ASP A 290 29.62 18.34 -10.40
N ASP A 291 29.32 18.82 -9.20
CA ASP A 291 28.71 18.04 -8.13
C ASP A 291 27.19 17.93 -8.33
N LEU A 292 26.77 16.87 -9.01
CA LEU A 292 25.37 16.49 -9.19
C LEU A 292 24.81 15.82 -7.92
N ILE A 293 23.47 15.71 -7.80
CA ILE A 293 22.88 14.93 -6.70
C ILE A 293 23.02 13.43 -6.95
N GLU A 294 23.40 12.69 -5.92
CA GLU A 294 23.56 11.22 -5.95
C GLU A 294 22.44 10.52 -5.18
N THR A 295 21.85 11.17 -4.17
CA THR A 295 20.79 10.62 -3.32
C THR A 295 19.38 10.97 -3.80
N THR A 296 18.47 9.99 -3.72
CA THR A 296 17.05 10.15 -4.08
C THR A 296 16.33 11.18 -3.22
N PHE A 297 15.21 11.70 -3.73
CA PHE A 297 14.18 12.33 -2.90
C PHE A 297 13.74 11.37 -1.79
N VAL A 298 13.68 11.86 -0.56
CA VAL A 298 13.02 11.19 0.56
C VAL A 298 11.83 12.07 0.94
N PRO A 299 10.57 11.66 0.68
CA PRO A 299 9.42 12.37 1.21
C PRO A 299 9.56 12.45 2.73
N THR A 300 9.60 13.67 3.27
CA THR A 300 9.66 13.85 4.72
C THR A 300 8.36 13.38 5.36
N ASP A 301 8.37 13.00 6.65
CA ASP A 301 7.13 12.58 7.35
C ASP A 301 6.01 13.63 7.17
N LEU A 302 6.41 14.92 7.23
CA LEU A 302 5.56 16.08 6.99
C LEU A 302 5.01 16.22 5.56
N GLU A 303 5.54 15.54 4.56
CA GLU A 303 4.99 15.48 3.18
C GLU A 303 3.97 14.33 3.02
N ASN A 304 3.95 13.36 3.94
CA ASN A 304 3.07 12.18 3.92
C ASN A 304 1.85 12.28 4.87
N ASP A 305 1.85 13.19 5.87
CA ASP A 305 0.70 13.36 6.79
C ASP A 305 -0.63 13.65 6.07
N GLU A 306 -1.71 13.00 6.49
CA GLU A 306 -3.09 13.44 6.23
C GLU A 306 -3.40 14.70 7.07
N PRO A 307 -4.29 15.61 6.60
CA PRO A 307 -4.66 16.78 7.39
C PRO A 307 -5.30 16.38 8.73
N THR A 308 -4.82 16.98 9.82
CA THR A 308 -5.20 16.68 11.20
C THR A 308 -6.72 16.66 11.42
N GLN A 309 -7.22 15.56 12.00
CA GLN A 309 -8.62 15.44 12.44
C GLN A 309 -8.99 16.56 13.43
N ILE A 310 -10.06 17.28 13.12
CA ILE A 310 -10.79 18.08 14.11
C ILE A 310 -11.60 17.08 14.97
N SER A 311 -11.57 17.27 16.29
CA SER A 311 -12.16 16.35 17.28
C SER A 311 -13.69 16.21 17.14
N SER A 312 -14.15 15.20 16.41
CA SER A 312 -15.55 14.75 16.33
C SER A 312 -15.98 14.04 17.63
N LYS A 313 -16.20 14.81 18.70
CA LYS A 313 -16.64 14.30 20.02
C LYS A 313 -18.13 14.53 20.28
N ARG A 314 -18.97 14.27 19.27
CA ARG A 314 -20.44 14.12 19.33
C ARG A 314 -20.88 13.43 18.04
N LEU A 315 -21.90 12.57 18.15
CA LEU A 315 -22.56 11.84 17.04
C LEU A 315 -21.61 10.82 16.35
N ARG A 316 -21.91 9.53 16.18
CA ARG A 316 -23.14 8.73 16.40
C ARG A 316 -24.39 9.33 15.79
N GLU A 317 -24.50 9.20 14.46
CA GLU A 317 -25.56 8.43 13.79
C GLU A 317 -25.31 8.38 12.27
N SER A 318 -25.87 7.37 11.58
CA SER A 318 -26.01 7.25 10.10
C SER A 318 -24.78 7.60 9.21
N SER A 319 -23.96 6.65 8.72
CA SER A 319 -24.24 5.70 7.60
C SER A 319 -24.10 6.35 6.20
N ASN A 320 -23.48 5.78 5.14
CA ASN A 320 -22.76 4.52 4.87
C ASN A 320 -22.17 4.55 3.40
N VAL A 321 -22.24 3.49 2.58
CA VAL A 321 -21.77 3.18 1.19
C VAL A 321 -21.70 4.25 0.06
N GLU A 322 -20.48 4.45 -0.47
CA GLU A 322 -19.93 4.17 -1.85
C GLU A 322 -20.52 4.60 -3.21
N GLY A 323 -19.62 4.62 -4.23
CA GLY A 323 -19.69 3.75 -5.44
C GLY A 323 -20.51 4.14 -6.70
N ARG A 324 -20.02 3.92 -7.94
CA ARG A 324 -19.10 4.72 -8.79
C ARG A 324 -19.55 4.57 -10.27
N GLU A 325 -18.63 4.63 -11.22
CA GLU A 325 -18.69 4.14 -12.62
C GLU A 325 -19.46 4.98 -13.69
N GLU A 326 -18.90 5.45 -14.82
CA GLU A 326 -17.69 5.11 -15.64
C GLU A 326 -17.91 4.01 -16.71
N LYS A 327 -16.97 3.93 -17.69
CA LYS A 327 -16.81 2.95 -18.80
C LYS A 327 -17.78 3.07 -19.99
N ASN A 328 -17.41 2.65 -21.21
CA ASN A 328 -16.13 2.65 -21.95
C ASN A 328 -16.42 2.31 -23.44
N SER A 329 -15.44 2.47 -24.32
CA SER A 329 -15.43 1.82 -25.66
C SER A 329 -14.11 1.09 -25.95
N THR A 330 -14.16 0.19 -26.92
CA THR A 330 -13.18 -0.89 -27.18
C THR A 330 -12.18 -0.61 -28.31
N VAL A 331 -11.09 -1.37 -28.34
CA VAL A 331 -10.09 -1.41 -29.44
C VAL A 331 -9.80 -2.88 -29.82
N GLY A 332 -9.41 -3.14 -31.08
CA GLY A 332 -8.90 -4.42 -31.59
C GLY A 332 -7.51 -4.29 -32.27
N PRO A 333 -6.80 -5.41 -32.58
CA PRO A 333 -5.33 -5.45 -32.42
C PRO A 333 -4.49 -6.06 -33.58
N GLY A 334 -3.14 -6.05 -33.41
CA GLY A 334 -2.13 -6.84 -34.15
C GLY A 334 -0.92 -6.01 -34.66
N THR A 335 0.31 -6.51 -34.89
CA THR A 335 1.03 -7.77 -34.55
C THR A 335 2.57 -7.59 -34.78
N ALA A 336 3.41 -8.50 -34.25
CA ALA A 336 4.90 -8.55 -34.19
C ALA A 336 5.75 -8.27 -35.47
N PRO A 337 7.11 -8.10 -35.39
CA PRO A 337 8.04 -9.26 -35.52
C PRO A 337 9.41 -9.16 -34.76
N LYS A 338 10.45 -9.88 -35.24
CA LYS A 338 11.59 -10.51 -34.52
C LYS A 338 13.01 -9.91 -34.72
N ASP A 339 13.95 -10.37 -33.87
CA ASP A 339 15.41 -10.66 -34.05
C ASP A 339 16.41 -9.67 -34.69
N ALA A 340 17.55 -9.40 -34.00
CA ALA A 340 18.93 -9.69 -34.48
C ALA A 340 20.10 -9.09 -33.62
N GLY A 341 21.09 -9.93 -33.25
CA GLY A 341 22.50 -9.71 -33.64
C GLY A 341 23.47 -8.75 -32.90
N VAL A 342 24.15 -9.25 -31.85
CA VAL A 342 25.62 -9.16 -31.57
C VAL A 342 26.41 -7.85 -31.77
N LEU A 343 27.05 -7.33 -30.70
CA LEU A 343 28.52 -7.10 -30.63
C LEU A 343 29.00 -6.67 -29.21
N GLN A 344 30.07 -7.30 -28.70
CA GLN A 344 30.74 -6.94 -27.43
C GLN A 344 31.84 -5.90 -27.63
N ARG A 345 32.01 -5.01 -26.64
CA ARG A 345 33.32 -4.62 -26.08
C ARG A 345 33.10 -4.04 -24.66
N GLY A 346 33.88 -4.50 -23.70
CA GLY A 346 33.62 -4.28 -22.28
C GLY A 346 34.23 -2.99 -21.72
N ILE A 347 33.56 -2.47 -20.68
CA ILE A 347 34.16 -1.67 -19.61
C ILE A 347 33.73 -2.35 -18.32
N GLU A 348 34.67 -2.72 -17.46
CA GLU A 348 34.39 -3.45 -16.23
C GLU A 348 33.76 -2.52 -15.18
N SER A 349 32.47 -2.72 -14.93
CA SER A 349 31.81 -2.31 -13.70
C SER A 349 31.37 -3.56 -12.94
N GLY A 350 31.30 -3.48 -11.60
CA GLY A 350 31.16 -4.63 -10.69
C GLY A 350 29.79 -5.31 -10.68
N ILE A 351 29.30 -5.76 -11.84
CA ILE A 351 28.13 -6.64 -11.97
C ILE A 351 28.49 -8.02 -11.39
N GLY A 352 27.58 -8.62 -10.63
CA GLY A 352 27.75 -9.99 -10.12
C GLY A 352 27.97 -10.99 -11.25
N SER A 353 28.65 -12.11 -10.97
CA SER A 353 28.96 -13.09 -12.00
C SER A 353 27.68 -13.64 -12.62
N ALA A 354 27.68 -13.91 -13.93
CA ALA A 354 26.53 -14.48 -14.63
C ALA A 354 26.16 -15.92 -14.16
N GLY A 355 26.88 -16.48 -13.17
CA GLY A 355 26.58 -17.78 -12.54
C GLY A 355 25.85 -17.70 -11.19
N ASP A 356 25.58 -16.50 -10.67
CA ASP A 356 24.91 -16.31 -9.36
C ASP A 356 23.39 -16.10 -9.48
N LEU A 357 22.93 -15.49 -10.57
CA LEU A 357 21.52 -15.42 -10.93
C LEU A 357 21.10 -16.74 -11.62
N VAL A 358 20.37 -17.60 -10.91
CA VAL A 358 19.91 -18.89 -11.47
C VAL A 358 18.48 -18.74 -11.98
N TYR A 359 18.28 -18.95 -13.28
CA TYR A 359 16.97 -18.98 -13.94
C TYR A 359 16.47 -20.42 -14.10
N HIS A 360 15.22 -20.69 -13.72
CA HIS A 360 14.56 -21.96 -13.94
C HIS A 360 13.56 -21.84 -15.11
N PRO A 361 13.88 -22.38 -16.31
CA PRO A 361 13.11 -22.12 -17.53
C PRO A 361 11.70 -22.74 -17.51
N GLY A 362 11.49 -23.84 -16.77
CA GLY A 362 10.17 -24.48 -16.66
C GLY A 362 9.11 -23.67 -15.90
N THR A 363 9.51 -22.61 -15.19
CA THR A 363 8.60 -21.75 -14.40
C THR A 363 8.86 -20.25 -14.58
N ALA A 364 9.72 -19.88 -15.54
CA ALA A 364 10.16 -18.49 -15.81
C ALA A 364 10.69 -17.71 -14.59
N SER A 365 11.15 -18.42 -13.56
CA SER A 365 11.47 -17.91 -12.22
C SER A 365 12.97 -17.78 -12.01
N HIS A 366 13.45 -16.79 -11.26
CA HIS A 366 14.88 -16.62 -10.94
C HIS A 366 15.15 -16.40 -9.46
N PHE A 367 16.36 -16.73 -8.99
CA PHE A 367 16.83 -16.30 -7.68
C PHE A 367 18.32 -15.94 -7.74
N ASP A 368 18.70 -14.89 -7.01
CA ASP A 368 20.08 -14.39 -6.90
C ASP A 368 20.80 -15.02 -5.69
N PHE A 369 21.73 -15.92 -5.99
CA PHE A 369 22.56 -16.67 -5.05
C PHE A 369 23.94 -16.04 -4.81
N ASP A 370 24.13 -14.73 -5.08
CA ASP A 370 25.40 -14.03 -4.86
C ASP A 370 26.00 -14.36 -3.47
N PRO A 371 27.18 -15.01 -3.40
CA PRO A 371 27.78 -15.43 -2.13
C PRO A 371 28.18 -14.25 -1.22
N ARG A 372 28.18 -13.03 -1.76
CA ARG A 372 28.39 -11.77 -1.03
C ARG A 372 27.11 -11.23 -0.39
N VAL A 373 25.98 -11.92 -0.52
CA VAL A 373 24.68 -11.51 0.07
C VAL A 373 24.27 -12.46 1.19
N LEU A 374 24.12 -11.91 2.39
CA LEU A 374 23.41 -12.55 3.49
C LEU A 374 21.93 -12.17 3.42
N ASN A 375 21.05 -13.12 3.11
CA ASN A 375 19.62 -12.86 3.11
C ASN A 375 19.11 -12.84 4.56
N MET A 376 18.03 -12.10 4.83
CA MET A 376 17.36 -12.08 6.11
C MET A 376 15.84 -12.09 5.92
N ILE A 377 15.12 -12.78 6.80
CA ILE A 377 13.66 -12.71 6.92
C ILE A 377 13.32 -12.53 8.40
N VAL A 378 12.43 -11.59 8.72
CA VAL A 378 12.00 -11.33 10.10
C VAL A 378 10.51 -11.63 10.28
N VAL A 379 10.18 -12.45 11.27
CA VAL A 379 8.82 -12.66 11.76
C VAL A 379 8.53 -11.59 12.81
N VAL A 380 7.45 -10.85 12.66
CA VAL A 380 7.04 -9.77 13.57
C VAL A 380 5.61 -10.01 14.06
N GLY A 381 5.27 -9.68 15.30
CA GLY A 381 3.88 -9.68 15.73
C GLY A 381 3.66 -9.88 17.22
N GLN A 382 2.70 -10.75 17.57
CA GLN A 382 2.31 -11.01 18.96
C GLN A 382 2.79 -12.37 19.48
N SER A 383 2.03 -13.06 20.33
CA SER A 383 2.45 -14.36 20.89
C SER A 383 2.68 -15.43 19.81
N TRP A 384 1.96 -15.36 18.69
CA TRP A 384 2.08 -16.30 17.58
C TRP A 384 3.40 -16.13 16.79
N ALA A 385 3.91 -14.89 16.65
CA ALA A 385 5.27 -14.66 16.15
C ALA A 385 6.31 -15.35 17.06
N LEU A 386 6.12 -15.27 18.38
CA LEU A 386 7.03 -15.81 19.38
C LEU A 386 6.89 -17.32 19.64
N GLY A 387 5.95 -18.03 18.99
CA GLY A 387 5.69 -19.45 19.28
C GLY A 387 5.07 -19.69 20.66
N GLY A 388 4.23 -18.77 21.14
CA GLY A 388 3.54 -18.84 22.43
C GLY A 388 2.71 -20.12 22.53
N ASN A 389 2.94 -20.93 23.55
CA ASN A 389 2.34 -22.25 23.70
C ASN A 389 2.51 -22.71 25.16
N ASN A 390 1.36 -23.00 25.77
CA ASN A 390 1.18 -23.42 27.16
C ASN A 390 0.48 -24.79 27.20
N ASP A 391 0.73 -25.66 26.21
CA ASP A 391 0.09 -26.97 26.14
C ASP A 391 0.43 -27.79 27.40
N GLU A 392 -0.62 -28.13 28.15
CA GLU A 392 -0.52 -28.75 29.47
C GLU A 392 -0.20 -30.25 29.38
N ALA A 393 -0.38 -30.88 28.20
CA ALA A 393 0.05 -32.25 27.95
C ALA A 393 1.57 -32.34 27.63
N GLY A 394 2.23 -31.20 27.45
CA GLY A 394 3.66 -31.10 27.17
C GLY A 394 3.94 -31.18 25.67
N ASP A 395 4.21 -30.01 25.07
CA ASP A 395 4.55 -29.89 23.66
C ASP A 395 6.00 -29.41 23.44
N ALA A 396 6.65 -29.98 22.44
CA ALA A 396 8.07 -29.80 22.15
C ALA A 396 8.26 -29.11 20.78
N PRO A 397 9.34 -28.32 20.58
CA PRO A 397 9.64 -27.77 19.28
C PRO A 397 9.82 -28.89 18.23
N CYS A 398 9.42 -28.64 16.99
CA CYS A 398 9.65 -29.56 15.88
C CYS A 398 11.06 -29.42 15.30
N THR A 399 11.65 -28.22 15.41
CA THR A 399 12.96 -27.88 14.84
C THR A 399 14.08 -28.02 15.89
N THR A 400 14.20 -29.16 16.56
CA THR A 400 15.15 -29.39 17.67
C THR A 400 16.62 -29.49 17.26
N ALA A 401 16.90 -29.65 15.96
CA ALA A 401 18.24 -29.71 15.40
C ALA A 401 18.32 -28.96 14.07
N PRO A 402 19.52 -28.50 13.63
CA PRO A 402 19.73 -27.87 12.33
C PRO A 402 19.22 -28.70 11.14
N GLN A 403 18.09 -28.29 10.56
CA GLN A 403 17.52 -28.94 9.37
C GLN A 403 18.25 -28.53 8.07
N HIS A 404 18.89 -27.35 8.07
CA HIS A 404 19.67 -26.82 6.94
C HIS A 404 21.00 -26.19 7.41
N PRO A 405 21.99 -27.01 7.86
CA PRO A 405 23.27 -26.52 8.37
C PRO A 405 23.99 -25.58 7.39
N GLY A 406 24.54 -24.47 7.89
CA GLY A 406 25.21 -23.43 7.11
C GLY A 406 24.33 -22.61 6.16
N ARG A 407 23.01 -22.89 6.13
CA ARG A 407 22.05 -22.25 5.20
C ARG A 407 20.90 -21.56 5.90
N ALA A 408 20.24 -22.23 6.86
CA ALA A 408 19.32 -21.58 7.78
C ALA A 408 20.09 -21.13 9.02
N LEU A 409 20.17 -19.83 9.25
CA LEU A 409 20.87 -19.24 10.38
C LEU A 409 19.91 -18.52 11.32
N MET A 410 20.32 -18.38 12.56
CA MET A 410 19.72 -17.51 13.58
C MET A 410 20.82 -16.81 14.38
N PHE A 411 20.44 -15.91 15.27
CA PHE A 411 21.37 -15.36 16.25
C PHE A 411 21.71 -16.42 17.32
N ASP A 412 22.89 -16.32 17.93
CA ASP A 412 23.34 -17.19 19.02
C ASP A 412 22.45 -17.15 20.28
N ALA A 413 21.63 -16.11 20.46
CA ALA A 413 20.57 -16.06 21.46
C ALA A 413 19.32 -16.91 21.11
N GLY A 414 19.22 -17.45 19.89
CA GLY A 414 18.06 -18.15 19.34
C GLY A 414 17.30 -17.33 18.30
N SER A 415 16.28 -17.95 17.68
CA SER A 415 15.35 -17.34 16.72
C SER A 415 14.68 -16.06 17.25
N ALA A 416 14.32 -16.03 18.53
CA ALA A 416 13.75 -14.87 19.23
C ALA A 416 14.69 -14.34 20.34
N PRO A 417 15.65 -13.45 20.03
CA PRO A 417 16.60 -12.92 21.02
C PRO A 417 15.95 -12.17 22.18
N ARG A 418 14.84 -11.43 21.97
CA ARG A 418 14.12 -10.68 23.02
C ARG A 418 15.03 -9.75 23.83
N GLY A 419 15.80 -8.92 23.15
CA GLY A 419 16.74 -7.97 23.74
C GLY A 419 18.02 -8.59 24.33
N ARG A 420 18.15 -9.92 24.35
CA ARG A 420 19.39 -10.58 24.77
C ARG A 420 20.55 -10.20 23.82
N ARG A 421 21.75 -10.10 24.39
CA ARG A 421 22.99 -9.87 23.64
C ARG A 421 23.13 -10.99 22.59
N VAL A 422 23.43 -10.58 21.36
CA VAL A 422 23.80 -11.46 20.26
C VAL A 422 25.26 -11.19 19.91
N SER A 423 26.03 -12.22 19.62
CA SER A 423 27.48 -12.13 19.34
C SER A 423 27.90 -12.77 18.02
N LYS A 424 27.07 -13.65 17.44
CA LYS A 424 27.32 -14.30 16.15
C LYS A 424 26.05 -14.90 15.58
N LEU A 425 26.15 -15.36 14.33
CA LEU A 425 25.16 -16.24 13.72
C LEU A 425 25.51 -17.71 13.99
N VAL A 426 24.49 -18.56 14.12
CA VAL A 426 24.58 -20.02 14.28
C VAL A 426 23.50 -20.69 13.46
N ASP A 427 23.58 -22.00 13.25
CA ASP A 427 22.52 -22.75 12.56
C ASP A 427 21.18 -22.64 13.29
N LEU A 428 20.10 -22.49 12.53
CA LEU A 428 18.73 -22.40 13.05
C LEU A 428 18.27 -23.74 13.65
N PHE A 429 17.94 -23.70 14.93
CA PHE A 429 17.14 -24.69 15.63
C PHE A 429 16.38 -23.99 16.77
N GLU A 430 15.23 -24.52 17.16
CA GLU A 430 14.37 -23.94 18.18
C GLU A 430 14.60 -24.58 19.55
N ARG A 431 14.36 -23.80 20.62
CA ARG A 431 14.37 -24.28 22.00
C ARG A 431 13.18 -23.72 22.77
N ALA A 432 12.48 -24.61 23.47
CA ALA A 432 11.44 -24.21 24.40
C ALA A 432 12.01 -23.27 25.48
N THR A 433 11.39 -22.10 25.65
CA THR A 433 11.70 -21.12 26.69
C THR A 433 10.41 -20.67 27.36
N GLY A 434 10.15 -21.21 28.56
CA GLY A 434 8.90 -20.99 29.29
C GLY A 434 7.66 -21.37 28.46
N SER A 435 6.75 -20.40 28.32
CA SER A 435 5.51 -20.45 27.54
C SER A 435 5.71 -20.24 26.02
N THR A 436 6.91 -20.47 25.49
CA THR A 436 7.18 -20.39 24.04
C THR A 436 7.98 -21.60 23.57
N LYS A 437 7.61 -22.21 22.44
CA LYS A 437 8.17 -23.50 21.96
C LYS A 437 8.86 -23.39 20.59
N GLU A 438 8.08 -23.21 19.52
CA GLU A 438 8.53 -23.19 18.12
C GLU A 438 8.04 -21.89 17.48
N THR A 439 8.92 -21.09 16.89
CA THR A 439 8.49 -19.90 16.12
C THR A 439 8.19 -20.29 14.67
N PRO A 440 7.48 -19.45 13.89
CA PRO A 440 7.31 -19.69 12.45
C PRO A 440 8.62 -19.78 11.65
N CYS A 441 9.77 -19.37 12.21
CA CYS A 441 11.08 -19.41 11.54
C CYS A 441 11.49 -20.82 11.11
N GLY A 442 11.25 -21.85 11.94
CA GLY A 442 11.69 -23.22 11.64
C GLY A 442 11.05 -23.80 10.38
N GLY A 443 9.73 -23.66 10.24
CA GLY A 443 9.01 -24.09 9.04
C GLY A 443 9.26 -23.18 7.84
N LEU A 444 9.31 -21.86 8.05
CA LEU A 444 9.63 -20.88 7.02
C LEU A 444 10.98 -21.19 6.36
N ALA A 445 12.02 -21.47 7.16
CA ALA A 445 13.32 -21.87 6.66
C ALA A 445 13.28 -23.20 5.89
N ASP A 446 12.55 -24.20 6.41
CA ASP A 446 12.50 -25.53 5.80
C ASP A 446 11.80 -25.51 4.42
N TYR A 447 10.63 -24.88 4.31
CA TYR A 447 9.94 -24.72 3.03
C TYR A 447 10.75 -23.89 2.05
N PHE A 448 11.30 -22.75 2.50
CA PHE A 448 12.05 -21.82 1.66
C PHE A 448 13.29 -22.50 1.05
N LEU A 449 14.10 -23.16 1.89
CA LEU A 449 15.38 -23.74 1.46
C LEU A 449 15.20 -25.04 0.67
N ARG A 450 14.21 -25.91 1.00
CA ARG A 450 13.92 -27.09 0.18
C ARG A 450 13.39 -26.71 -1.19
N THR A 451 12.52 -25.72 -1.28
CA THR A 451 11.96 -25.29 -2.58
C THR A 451 13.05 -24.64 -3.45
N CYS A 452 13.94 -23.83 -2.87
CA CYS A 452 15.10 -23.30 -3.60
C CYS A 452 16.04 -24.41 -4.09
N GLU A 453 16.33 -25.42 -3.25
CA GLU A 453 17.13 -26.57 -3.65
C GLU A 453 16.49 -27.40 -4.77
N ALA A 454 15.20 -27.70 -4.65
CA ALA A 454 14.46 -28.47 -5.65
C ALA A 454 14.28 -27.73 -6.98
N ARG A 455 14.16 -26.40 -6.96
CA ARG A 455 13.94 -25.57 -8.17
C ARG A 455 15.23 -25.08 -8.84
N PHE A 456 16.30 -24.83 -8.07
CA PHE A 456 17.54 -24.21 -8.58
C PHE A 456 18.81 -25.03 -8.31
N GLY A 457 18.70 -26.20 -7.65
CA GLY A 457 19.85 -27.03 -7.27
C GLY A 457 20.75 -26.42 -6.19
N ARG A 458 20.35 -25.28 -5.60
CA ARG A 458 21.16 -24.48 -4.65
C ARG A 458 20.28 -23.96 -3.51
N LYS A 459 20.87 -23.86 -2.31
CA LYS A 459 20.28 -23.17 -1.15
C LYS A 459 20.97 -21.81 -0.95
N PRO A 460 20.23 -20.71 -0.78
CA PRO A 460 20.81 -19.47 -0.28
C PRO A 460 21.17 -19.62 1.21
N THR A 461 21.98 -18.69 1.72
CA THR A 461 22.16 -18.53 3.17
C THR A 461 21.26 -17.39 3.65
N VAL A 462 20.46 -17.67 4.70
CA VAL A 462 19.38 -16.82 5.19
C VAL A 462 19.38 -16.79 6.71
N VAL A 463 19.33 -15.60 7.32
CA VAL A 463 19.07 -15.40 8.74
C VAL A 463 17.57 -15.30 8.99
N PHE A 464 17.07 -16.08 9.94
CA PHE A 464 15.69 -16.02 10.42
C PHE A 464 15.68 -15.45 11.84
N ALA A 465 14.81 -14.49 12.09
CA ALA A 465 14.59 -13.90 13.40
C ALA A 465 13.09 -13.70 13.67
N SER A 466 12.69 -13.78 14.94
CA SER A 466 11.34 -13.50 15.40
C SER A 466 11.35 -12.45 16.50
N VAL A 467 10.46 -11.46 16.38
CA VAL A 467 10.25 -10.38 17.34
C VAL A 467 8.75 -10.24 17.59
N GLY A 468 8.36 -10.08 18.86
CA GLY A 468 6.97 -9.83 19.18
C GLY A 468 6.69 -9.64 20.66
N ARG A 469 5.40 -9.48 20.98
CA ARG A 469 4.91 -9.35 22.36
C ARG A 469 3.50 -9.93 22.49
N GLY A 470 3.32 -10.86 23.43
CA GLY A 470 2.00 -11.45 23.68
C GLY A 470 0.95 -10.39 24.00
N GLY A 471 -0.21 -10.49 23.34
CA GLY A 471 -1.36 -9.62 23.56
C GLY A 471 -1.22 -8.18 23.05
N THR A 472 -0.14 -7.80 22.34
CA THR A 472 -0.05 -6.46 21.74
C THR A 472 -1.07 -6.29 20.63
N THR A 473 -1.66 -5.09 20.55
CA THR A 473 -2.33 -4.58 19.36
C THR A 473 -1.30 -3.94 18.43
N LEU A 474 -1.70 -3.59 17.21
CA LEU A 474 -0.84 -2.95 16.22
C LEU A 474 -0.32 -1.59 16.71
N SER A 475 -1.20 -0.79 17.32
CA SER A 475 -0.91 0.58 17.79
C SER A 475 -0.38 0.66 19.23
N GLY A 476 -0.42 -0.43 20.01
CA GLY A 476 -0.07 -0.42 21.43
C GLY A 476 -1.09 0.33 22.31
N LEU A 477 -2.25 0.72 21.77
CA LEU A 477 -3.23 1.56 22.44
C LEU A 477 -3.73 0.91 23.74
N ASN A 478 -3.63 1.65 24.85
CA ASN A 478 -3.93 1.21 26.21
C ASN A 478 -3.02 0.07 26.72
N GLN A 479 -1.76 -0.01 26.27
CA GLN A 479 -0.82 -1.06 26.69
C GLN A 479 0.53 -0.49 27.19
N GLY A 480 0.98 0.64 26.64
CA GLY A 480 2.15 1.39 27.09
C GLY A 480 2.71 2.25 25.96
N SER A 481 3.54 3.26 26.27
CA SER A 481 4.18 4.09 25.24
C SER A 481 5.27 3.38 24.44
N ALA A 482 5.70 2.18 24.88
CA ALA A 482 6.67 1.33 24.19
C ALA A 482 6.01 0.06 23.59
N ASP A 483 4.69 -0.04 23.64
CA ASP A 483 3.91 -1.17 23.13
C ASP A 483 3.47 -0.91 21.68
N GLY A 484 2.96 -1.95 21.01
CA GLY A 484 2.57 -1.87 19.60
C GLY A 484 3.63 -2.42 18.67
N LEU A 485 3.41 -2.25 17.38
CA LEU A 485 4.34 -2.67 16.33
C LEU A 485 4.85 -1.52 15.47
N LEU A 486 4.27 -0.31 15.58
CA LEU A 486 4.69 0.88 14.81
C LEU A 486 6.08 1.37 15.21
N ARG A 487 6.66 2.26 14.39
CA ARG A 487 7.98 2.88 14.58
C ARG A 487 8.14 3.46 15.98
N GLY A 488 9.25 3.13 16.64
CA GLY A 488 9.54 3.55 18.02
C GLY A 488 8.99 2.64 19.12
N SER A 489 8.12 1.66 18.81
CA SER A 489 7.78 0.59 19.76
C SER A 489 8.99 -0.29 20.08
N ALA A 490 8.95 -1.00 21.22
CA ALA A 490 10.02 -1.92 21.60
C ALA A 490 10.24 -3.04 20.56
N GLN A 491 9.19 -3.42 19.83
CA GLN A 491 9.21 -4.44 18.79
C GLN A 491 9.91 -3.92 17.53
N HIS A 492 9.57 -2.69 17.09
CA HIS A 492 10.28 -2.03 16.00
C HIS A 492 11.77 -1.85 16.31
N LEU A 493 12.10 -1.33 17.50
CA LEU A 493 13.48 -1.10 17.93
C LEU A 493 14.30 -2.40 18.02
N GLU A 494 13.70 -3.50 18.48
CA GLU A 494 14.35 -4.82 18.50
C GLU A 494 14.58 -5.35 17.07
N VAL A 495 13.64 -5.19 16.13
CA VAL A 495 13.86 -5.57 14.72
C VAL A 495 15.03 -4.76 14.14
N MET A 496 15.06 -3.44 14.32
CA MET A 496 16.16 -2.61 13.83
C MET A 496 17.50 -2.97 14.47
N ARG A 497 17.53 -3.30 15.76
CA ARG A 497 18.73 -3.80 16.45
C ARG A 497 19.23 -5.12 15.85
N LEU A 498 18.34 -6.05 15.53
CA LEU A 498 18.70 -7.34 14.93
C LEU A 498 19.16 -7.18 13.47
N VAL A 499 18.52 -6.31 12.68
CA VAL A 499 18.96 -5.98 11.32
C VAL A 499 20.35 -5.34 11.34
N ALA A 500 20.59 -4.36 12.21
CA ALA A 500 21.91 -3.76 12.38
C ALA A 500 22.98 -4.79 12.80
N LYS A 501 22.63 -5.77 13.65
CA LYS A 501 23.55 -6.87 14.01
C LYS A 501 23.78 -7.87 12.88
N ALA A 502 22.79 -8.14 12.03
CA ALA A 502 23.01 -8.92 10.81
C ALA A 502 23.97 -8.18 9.85
N VAL A 503 23.85 -6.85 9.73
CA VAL A 503 24.74 -6.02 8.91
C VAL A 503 26.17 -6.00 9.46
N GLU A 504 26.35 -5.88 10.77
CA GLU A 504 27.65 -5.99 11.44
C GLU A 504 28.33 -7.34 11.15
N PHE A 505 27.62 -8.45 11.34
CA PHE A 505 28.16 -9.79 11.11
C PHE A 505 28.41 -10.10 9.63
N ALA A 506 27.52 -9.65 8.74
CA ALA A 506 27.73 -9.77 7.29
C ALA A 506 28.94 -8.97 6.83
N SER A 507 29.11 -7.74 7.31
CA SER A 507 30.22 -6.86 6.91
C SER A 507 31.57 -7.42 7.35
N ALA A 508 31.64 -8.06 8.52
CA ALA A 508 32.85 -8.77 8.98
C ALA A 508 33.26 -9.94 8.05
N ASP A 509 32.28 -10.57 7.39
CA ASP A 509 32.44 -11.61 6.38
C ASP A 509 32.65 -11.05 4.95
N GLY A 510 32.69 -9.72 4.76
CA GLY A 510 32.74 -9.08 3.43
C GLY A 510 31.43 -9.17 2.63
N LYS A 511 30.29 -9.35 3.31
CA LYS A 511 28.95 -9.52 2.74
C LYS A 511 28.05 -8.32 3.04
N ARG A 512 27.06 -8.08 2.17
CA ARG A 512 25.92 -7.16 2.41
C ARG A 512 24.68 -7.94 2.88
N VAL A 513 23.78 -7.29 3.60
CA VAL A 513 22.48 -7.86 3.97
C VAL A 513 21.41 -7.52 2.93
N ARG A 514 20.51 -8.47 2.66
CA ARG A 514 19.25 -8.25 1.93
C ARG A 514 18.08 -8.80 2.74
N MET A 515 17.20 -7.94 3.22
CA MET A 515 15.91 -8.34 3.77
C MET A 515 14.98 -8.78 2.63
N LEU A 516 14.54 -10.04 2.67
CA LEU A 516 13.62 -10.59 1.67
C LEU A 516 12.16 -10.30 1.99
N ALA A 517 11.77 -10.32 3.27
CA ALA A 517 10.41 -9.99 3.72
C ALA A 517 10.30 -9.76 5.23
N ILE A 518 9.20 -9.10 5.60
CA ILE A 518 8.63 -9.08 6.95
C ILE A 518 7.44 -10.06 6.97
N CYS A 519 7.41 -11.00 7.91
CA CYS A 519 6.30 -11.95 8.09
C CYS A 519 5.50 -11.57 9.34
N LEU A 520 4.37 -10.89 9.17
CA LEU A 520 3.54 -10.36 10.23
C LEU A 520 2.53 -11.41 10.75
N ALA A 521 2.85 -12.01 11.89
CA ALA A 521 2.03 -12.96 12.64
C ALA A 521 1.25 -12.25 13.77
N HIS A 522 0.14 -11.61 13.39
CA HIS A 522 -0.58 -10.65 14.22
C HIS A 522 -2.08 -10.53 13.82
N GLY A 523 -2.87 -9.87 14.67
CA GLY A 523 -4.26 -9.46 14.40
C GLY A 523 -5.26 -9.91 15.46
N GLU A 524 -4.91 -10.93 16.24
CA GLU A 524 -5.80 -11.55 17.23
C GLU A 524 -6.21 -10.58 18.35
N SER A 525 -5.28 -9.74 18.81
CA SER A 525 -5.55 -8.78 19.89
C SER A 525 -6.40 -7.59 19.42
N ASP A 526 -6.21 -7.14 18.19
CA ASP A 526 -7.04 -6.11 17.55
C ASP A 526 -8.45 -6.64 17.27
N ALA A 527 -8.56 -7.83 16.68
CA ALA A 527 -9.84 -8.48 16.41
C ALA A 527 -10.60 -8.85 17.70
N GLY A 528 -9.88 -9.21 18.78
CA GLY A 528 -10.45 -9.42 20.12
C GLY A 528 -10.89 -8.13 20.84
N ARG A 529 -10.37 -6.97 20.43
CA ARG A 529 -10.74 -5.64 20.95
C ARG A 529 -11.74 -4.89 20.06
N GLY A 530 -12.09 -5.43 18.89
CA GLY A 530 -12.97 -4.76 17.93
C GLY A 530 -12.32 -3.55 17.25
N THR A 531 -11.01 -3.59 16.98
CA THR A 531 -10.34 -2.54 16.18
C THR A 531 -11.02 -2.44 14.80
N PRO A 532 -11.50 -1.24 14.38
CA PRO A 532 -12.14 -1.05 13.08
C PRO A 532 -11.24 -1.44 11.91
N GLY A 533 -11.84 -1.97 10.85
CA GLY A 533 -11.14 -2.51 9.70
C GLY A 533 -10.18 -1.51 9.06
N ASP A 534 -10.65 -0.29 8.80
CA ASP A 534 -9.83 0.75 8.15
C ASP A 534 -8.69 1.25 9.05
N SER A 535 -8.91 1.28 10.36
CA SER A 535 -7.87 1.64 11.32
C SER A 535 -6.77 0.59 11.35
N TYR A 536 -7.15 -0.70 11.32
CA TYR A 536 -6.18 -1.79 11.22
C TYR A 536 -5.47 -1.78 9.86
N GLN A 537 -6.19 -1.55 8.76
CA GLN A 537 -5.63 -1.49 7.40
C GLN A 537 -4.60 -0.35 7.27
N ARG A 538 -4.93 0.88 7.68
CA ARG A 538 -3.97 2.00 7.72
C ARG A 538 -2.76 1.67 8.60
N GLY A 539 -3.01 1.00 9.74
CA GLY A 539 -1.95 0.50 10.61
C GLY A 539 -0.98 -0.47 9.92
N LEU A 540 -1.49 -1.44 9.15
CA LEU A 540 -0.68 -2.39 8.38
C LEU A 540 0.20 -1.68 7.34
N ILE A 541 -0.39 -0.73 6.61
CA ILE A 541 0.30 0.08 5.59
C ILE A 541 1.44 0.88 6.25
N LEU A 542 1.13 1.60 7.33
CA LEU A 542 2.09 2.41 8.07
C LEU A 542 3.23 1.56 8.65
N LEU A 543 2.92 0.41 9.25
CA LEU A 543 3.91 -0.54 9.76
C LEU A 543 4.87 -0.99 8.65
N ARG A 544 4.34 -1.44 7.51
CA ARG A 544 5.17 -1.88 6.37
C ARG A 544 6.09 -0.77 5.88
N GLN A 545 5.56 0.43 5.67
CA GLN A 545 6.31 1.57 5.15
C GLN A 545 7.41 2.04 6.12
N GLN A 546 7.11 2.06 7.43
CA GLN A 546 8.09 2.42 8.46
C GLN A 546 9.23 1.40 8.56
N TYR A 547 8.91 0.10 8.54
CA TYR A 547 9.93 -0.95 8.61
C TYR A 547 10.75 -1.01 7.33
N ASP A 548 10.13 -0.87 6.16
CA ASP A 548 10.84 -0.76 4.89
C ASP A 548 11.87 0.37 4.90
N ALA A 549 11.47 1.58 5.26
CA ALA A 549 12.36 2.75 5.28
C ALA A 549 13.57 2.54 6.21
N ASP A 550 13.33 2.05 7.43
CA ASP A 550 14.40 1.85 8.42
C ASP A 550 15.30 0.65 8.06
N ILE A 551 14.75 -0.44 7.51
CA ILE A 551 15.54 -1.60 7.05
C ILE A 551 16.39 -1.23 5.84
N ARG A 552 15.85 -0.51 4.85
CA ARG A 552 16.62 -0.03 3.69
C ARG A 552 17.73 0.93 4.11
N HIS A 553 17.47 1.80 5.08
CA HIS A 553 18.51 2.66 5.66
C HIS A 553 19.65 1.86 6.32
N LEU A 554 19.34 0.82 7.10
CA LEU A 554 20.35 -0.01 7.78
C LEU A 554 21.13 -0.95 6.85
N THR A 555 20.47 -1.51 5.84
CA THR A 555 21.04 -2.53 4.94
C THR A 555 21.67 -1.95 3.68
N GLY A 556 21.31 -0.72 3.29
CA GLY A 556 21.66 -0.14 2.00
C GLY A 556 20.94 -0.77 0.81
N GLN A 557 19.93 -1.64 1.02
CA GLN A 557 19.19 -2.23 -0.09
C GLN A 557 18.25 -1.19 -0.73
N VAL A 558 18.19 -1.20 -2.07
CA VAL A 558 17.32 -0.29 -2.84
C VAL A 558 15.89 -0.85 -2.91
N ASP A 559 15.75 -2.17 -3.07
CA ASP A 559 14.47 -2.85 -3.26
C ASP A 559 13.59 -2.78 -2.01
N SER A 560 12.32 -2.46 -2.23
CA SER A 560 11.28 -2.41 -1.20
C SER A 560 11.15 -3.75 -0.47
N VAL A 561 11.12 -3.72 0.86
CA VAL A 561 10.86 -4.90 1.71
C VAL A 561 9.36 -5.21 1.72
N PRO A 562 8.90 -6.35 1.14
CA PRO A 562 7.50 -6.74 1.19
C PRO A 562 7.11 -7.24 2.59
N MET A 563 5.81 -7.19 2.90
CA MET A 563 5.25 -7.73 4.13
C MET A 563 4.17 -8.77 3.83
N LEU A 564 4.37 -9.98 4.32
CA LEU A 564 3.37 -11.04 4.33
C LEU A 564 2.57 -10.99 5.64
N THR A 565 1.26 -11.21 5.59
CA THR A 565 0.42 -11.40 6.79
C THR A 565 -0.62 -12.49 6.56
N TYR A 566 -1.17 -13.07 7.63
CA TYR A 566 -2.27 -14.04 7.56
C TYR A 566 -3.61 -13.41 7.98
N GLN A 567 -4.72 -14.12 7.80
CA GLN A 567 -6.00 -13.77 8.46
C GLN A 567 -6.09 -14.42 9.85
N ALA A 568 -6.13 -13.61 10.90
CA ALA A 568 -6.08 -14.08 12.28
C ALA A 568 -7.31 -14.91 12.68
N ASN A 569 -7.10 -16.09 13.27
CA ASN A 569 -8.16 -17.03 13.70
C ASN A 569 -8.77 -16.70 15.08
N ARG A 570 -8.60 -15.47 15.59
CA ARG A 570 -9.14 -15.09 16.90
C ARG A 570 -9.70 -13.67 16.81
N GLY A 571 -10.99 -13.59 16.53
CA GLY A 571 -11.73 -12.34 16.37
C GLY A 571 -13.22 -12.60 16.52
N ALA A 572 -13.98 -11.61 17.00
CA ALA A 572 -15.39 -11.73 17.33
C ALA A 572 -16.34 -11.82 16.11
N SER A 573 -16.15 -12.82 15.24
CA SER A 573 -16.99 -13.04 14.06
C SER A 573 -18.20 -13.94 14.37
N ARG A 574 -19.41 -13.51 14.01
CA ARG A 574 -20.66 -14.28 14.17
C ARG A 574 -21.41 -14.28 12.84
N PRO A 575 -22.38 -15.17 12.58
CA PRO A 575 -23.25 -15.03 11.42
C PRO A 575 -23.83 -13.60 11.36
N GLY A 576 -23.53 -12.86 10.29
CA GLY A 576 -23.86 -11.43 10.14
C GLY A 576 -22.75 -10.42 10.44
N ILE A 577 -21.64 -10.80 11.09
CA ILE A 577 -20.55 -9.90 11.53
C ILE A 577 -19.19 -10.60 11.35
N ILE A 578 -18.26 -10.02 10.59
CA ILE A 578 -16.84 -10.43 10.62
C ILE A 578 -16.06 -9.44 11.49
N ALA A 579 -15.09 -9.94 12.26
CA ALA A 579 -14.09 -9.09 12.89
C ALA A 579 -13.28 -8.33 11.81
N GLU A 580 -13.58 -7.04 11.64
CA GLU A 580 -13.15 -6.26 10.46
C GLU A 580 -11.64 -6.27 10.24
N SER A 581 -10.83 -6.24 11.31
CA SER A 581 -9.36 -6.34 11.21
C SER A 581 -8.88 -7.62 10.51
N VAL A 582 -9.58 -8.76 10.68
CA VAL A 582 -9.28 -10.03 9.99
C VAL A 582 -9.62 -9.95 8.50
N TRP A 583 -10.64 -9.18 8.13
CA TRP A 583 -11.00 -8.93 6.73
C TRP A 583 -10.05 -7.92 6.07
N SER A 584 -9.59 -6.90 6.81
CA SER A 584 -8.56 -5.96 6.37
C SER A 584 -7.24 -6.64 6.03
N GLN A 585 -6.88 -7.73 6.71
CA GLN A 585 -5.69 -8.52 6.36
C GLN A 585 -5.75 -9.12 4.94
N LEU A 586 -6.95 -9.37 4.42
CA LEU A 586 -7.17 -9.79 3.03
C LEU A 586 -7.29 -8.58 2.08
N ARG A 587 -7.97 -7.51 2.49
CA ARG A 587 -8.23 -6.33 1.66
C ARG A 587 -7.02 -5.43 1.44
N VAL A 588 -6.08 -5.37 2.39
CA VAL A 588 -4.93 -4.44 2.36
C VAL A 588 -4.08 -4.52 1.09
N ALA A 589 -3.96 -5.71 0.48
CA ALA A 589 -3.24 -5.92 -0.78
C ALA A 589 -3.80 -5.10 -1.97
N LYS A 590 -5.06 -4.66 -1.90
CA LYS A 590 -5.66 -3.74 -2.89
C LYS A 590 -5.22 -2.28 -2.72
N ALA A 591 -4.72 -1.91 -1.54
CA ALA A 591 -4.35 -0.55 -1.16
C ALA A 591 -2.82 -0.34 -1.10
N GLU A 592 -2.06 -1.37 -0.71
CA GLU A 592 -0.60 -1.38 -0.69
C GLU A 592 -0.11 -2.70 -1.30
N PRO A 593 0.37 -2.69 -2.57
CA PRO A 593 0.80 -3.91 -3.27
C PRO A 593 1.95 -4.66 -2.60
N HIS A 594 2.75 -4.00 -1.75
CA HIS A 594 3.82 -4.65 -0.98
C HIS A 594 3.33 -5.36 0.28
N ILE A 595 2.01 -5.37 0.57
CA ILE A 595 1.42 -6.16 1.65
C ILE A 595 0.56 -7.27 1.05
N ARG A 596 0.85 -8.51 1.43
CA ARG A 596 0.19 -9.69 0.86
C ARG A 596 -0.40 -10.60 1.92
N CYS A 597 -1.63 -11.06 1.69
CA CYS A 597 -2.31 -12.02 2.54
C CYS A 597 -1.95 -13.46 2.12
N ILE A 598 -1.48 -14.28 3.05
CA ILE A 598 -1.17 -15.72 2.83
C ILE A 598 -2.38 -16.63 3.06
N GLY A 599 -3.57 -16.05 3.24
CA GLY A 599 -4.80 -16.75 3.60
C GLY A 599 -4.95 -16.96 5.12
N PRO A 600 -5.88 -17.82 5.54
CA PRO A 600 -6.19 -18.05 6.94
C PRO A 600 -5.28 -19.09 7.60
N VAL A 601 -5.25 -19.05 8.93
CA VAL A 601 -4.46 -19.94 9.81
C VAL A 601 -5.35 -20.82 10.71
N TYR A 602 -6.64 -20.94 10.39
CA TYR A 602 -7.58 -21.65 11.26
C TYR A 602 -7.46 -23.17 11.28
N HIS A 603 -6.80 -23.77 10.31
CA HIS A 603 -6.64 -25.23 10.19
C HIS A 603 -5.48 -25.79 11.02
N HIS A 604 -4.73 -24.94 11.74
CA HIS A 604 -3.62 -25.39 12.57
C HIS A 604 -4.08 -25.93 13.92
N GLU A 605 -3.25 -26.80 14.51
CA GLU A 605 -3.61 -27.51 15.73
C GLU A 605 -3.46 -26.61 16.98
N PRO A 606 -4.53 -26.42 17.78
CA PRO A 606 -4.50 -25.57 18.97
C PRO A 606 -3.80 -26.24 20.17
N GLU A 607 -3.29 -25.43 21.12
CA GLU A 607 -2.78 -25.92 22.41
C GLU A 607 -3.89 -26.61 23.22
N SER A 608 -3.58 -27.70 23.91
CA SER A 608 -4.48 -28.37 24.85
C SER A 608 -4.35 -27.76 26.25
N ARG A 609 -5.47 -27.39 26.87
CA ARG A 609 -5.53 -26.82 28.22
C ARG A 609 -6.74 -27.35 29.00
N SER A 610 -6.53 -27.71 30.26
CA SER A 610 -7.55 -28.28 31.17
C SER A 610 -8.76 -27.37 31.40
N GLU A 611 -8.57 -26.06 31.36
CA GLU A 611 -9.64 -25.05 31.42
C GLU A 611 -10.52 -24.98 30.15
N GLY A 612 -10.21 -25.78 29.13
CA GLY A 612 -10.91 -25.76 27.84
C GLY A 612 -10.75 -24.46 27.07
N ARG A 613 -9.72 -23.65 27.38
CA ARG A 613 -9.45 -22.33 26.79
C ARG A 613 -8.07 -22.26 26.12
N SER A 614 -8.07 -22.45 24.81
CA SER A 614 -6.90 -22.44 23.93
C SER A 614 -6.81 -21.15 23.12
N ALA A 615 -5.75 -20.38 23.32
CA ALA A 615 -5.52 -19.09 22.64
C ALA A 615 -4.31 -19.13 21.68
N HIS A 616 -3.66 -20.30 21.59
CA HIS A 616 -2.43 -20.51 20.85
C HIS A 616 -2.43 -21.86 20.12
N LEU A 617 -1.36 -22.11 19.37
CA LEU A 617 -1.16 -23.34 18.62
C LEU A 617 -0.11 -24.23 19.28
N LYS A 618 -0.14 -25.51 18.94
CA LYS A 618 1.00 -26.41 19.14
C LYS A 618 2.19 -25.98 18.27
N ALA A 619 3.38 -26.44 18.61
CA ALA A 619 4.62 -26.19 17.90
C ALA A 619 4.50 -26.47 16.39
N ILE A 620 3.88 -27.61 16.05
CA ILE A 620 3.61 -27.99 14.66
C ILE A 620 2.73 -26.97 13.91
N GLY A 621 1.78 -26.32 14.60
CA GLY A 621 0.96 -25.24 14.03
C GLY A 621 1.80 -24.01 13.67
N TYR A 622 2.73 -23.60 14.54
CA TYR A 622 3.64 -22.48 14.23
C TYR A 622 4.60 -22.82 13.08
N ARG A 623 5.13 -24.05 13.04
CA ARG A 623 5.92 -24.54 11.89
C ARG A 623 5.12 -24.44 10.58
N ARG A 624 3.85 -24.82 10.59
CA ARG A 624 2.96 -24.78 9.41
C ARG A 624 2.57 -23.37 8.97
N ILE A 625 2.41 -22.42 9.90
CA ILE A 625 2.34 -20.98 9.56
C ILE A 625 3.62 -20.55 8.83
N GLY A 626 4.77 -21.03 9.28
CA GLY A 626 6.06 -20.85 8.58
C GLY A 626 6.03 -21.35 7.14
N PHE A 627 5.48 -22.54 6.87
CA PHE A 627 5.34 -23.05 5.50
C PHE A 627 4.46 -22.16 4.62
N GLN A 628 3.34 -21.65 5.14
CA GLN A 628 2.48 -20.72 4.41
C GLN A 628 3.23 -19.42 4.05
N PHE A 629 3.96 -18.82 5.00
CA PHE A 629 4.81 -17.66 4.74
C PHE A 629 5.87 -17.98 3.67
N GLY A 630 6.56 -19.13 3.79
CA GLY A 630 7.60 -19.53 2.86
C GLY A 630 7.10 -19.72 1.43
N ARG A 631 5.90 -20.27 1.26
CA ARG A 631 5.25 -20.41 -0.04
C ARG A 631 4.94 -19.08 -0.70
N TYR A 632 4.32 -18.17 0.05
CA TYR A 632 3.94 -16.86 -0.48
C TYR A 632 5.17 -15.99 -0.76
N LEU A 633 6.23 -16.08 0.06
CA LEU A 633 7.49 -15.40 -0.17
C LEU A 633 8.19 -15.86 -1.46
N LEU A 634 8.28 -17.17 -1.69
CA LEU A 634 8.89 -17.69 -2.92
C LEU A 634 8.05 -17.33 -4.16
N ASP A 635 6.75 -17.14 -3.98
CA ASP A 635 5.88 -16.67 -5.05
C ASP A 635 6.03 -15.15 -5.31
N ASP A 636 6.23 -14.31 -4.30
CA ASP A 636 6.60 -12.89 -4.49
C ASP A 636 7.96 -12.76 -5.19
N LEU A 637 8.95 -13.56 -4.79
CA LEU A 637 10.30 -13.47 -5.32
C LEU A 637 10.40 -13.93 -6.78
N PHE A 638 9.63 -14.97 -7.16
CA PHE A 638 9.78 -15.58 -8.48
C PHE A 638 8.59 -16.42 -8.99
N GLY A 639 7.41 -16.31 -8.39
CA GLY A 639 6.21 -17.04 -8.79
C GLY A 639 5.27 -16.26 -9.71
N PRO A 640 4.18 -16.89 -10.17
CA PRO A 640 3.21 -16.30 -11.08
C PRO A 640 2.18 -15.32 -10.45
N GLY A 641 2.24 -15.04 -9.14
CA GLY A 641 1.27 -14.17 -8.46
C GLY A 641 0.08 -14.92 -7.87
N LEU A 642 0.36 -15.81 -6.92
CA LEU A 642 -0.59 -16.71 -6.25
C LEU A 642 -1.50 -15.98 -5.24
N GLU A 643 -2.72 -15.58 -5.62
CA GLU A 643 -3.71 -15.09 -4.64
C GLU A 643 -3.99 -16.13 -3.53
N PRO A 644 -4.48 -15.75 -2.33
CA PRO A 644 -5.05 -16.71 -1.38
C PRO A 644 -6.29 -17.44 -1.95
N LEU A 645 -6.72 -18.53 -1.31
CA LEU A 645 -7.96 -19.21 -1.70
C LEU A 645 -9.15 -18.37 -1.24
N ARG A 646 -9.76 -17.66 -2.19
CA ARG A 646 -10.86 -16.73 -1.97
C ARG A 646 -11.87 -16.79 -3.11
N VAL A 647 -13.05 -16.24 -2.89
CA VAL A 647 -14.07 -16.05 -3.91
C VAL A 647 -13.65 -14.92 -4.85
N CYS A 648 -13.66 -15.23 -6.15
CA CYS A 648 -13.36 -14.31 -7.23
C CYS A 648 -14.64 -13.79 -7.90
N HIS A 649 -15.72 -14.57 -7.89
CA HIS A 649 -16.98 -14.20 -8.54
C HIS A 649 -18.18 -14.91 -7.90
N VAL A 650 -19.35 -14.24 -7.89
CA VAL A 650 -20.62 -14.80 -7.39
C VAL A 650 -21.74 -14.57 -8.39
N ARG A 651 -22.55 -15.62 -8.61
CA ARG A 651 -23.67 -15.62 -9.56
C ARG A 651 -24.86 -16.39 -9.03
N LEU A 652 -26.07 -16.00 -9.42
CA LEU A 652 -27.26 -16.83 -9.22
C LEU A 652 -27.28 -17.95 -10.27
N LEU A 653 -27.31 -19.21 -9.84
CA LEU A 653 -27.42 -20.36 -10.74
C LEU A 653 -28.88 -20.77 -10.94
N ARG A 654 -29.68 -20.69 -9.87
CA ARG A 654 -31.14 -20.90 -9.82
C ARG A 654 -31.72 -20.01 -8.73
N ALA A 655 -33.05 -19.83 -8.68
CA ALA A 655 -33.70 -18.95 -7.70
C ALA A 655 -33.28 -19.19 -6.23
N ASN A 656 -32.95 -20.45 -5.88
CA ASN A 656 -32.48 -20.88 -4.56
C ASN A 656 -31.07 -21.49 -4.58
N VAL A 657 -30.23 -21.19 -5.57
CA VAL A 657 -28.84 -21.69 -5.65
C VAL A 657 -27.89 -20.58 -6.07
N ILE A 658 -26.96 -20.22 -5.20
CA ILE A 658 -25.89 -19.25 -5.46
C ILE A 658 -24.61 -20.02 -5.82
N GLY A 659 -23.90 -19.58 -6.85
CA GLY A 659 -22.58 -20.09 -7.21
C GLY A 659 -21.48 -19.18 -6.66
N LEU A 660 -20.57 -19.72 -5.85
CA LEU A 660 -19.33 -19.08 -5.40
C LEU A 660 -18.14 -19.66 -6.19
N GLU A 661 -17.52 -18.86 -7.06
CA GLU A 661 -16.36 -19.27 -7.85
C GLU A 661 -15.05 -18.84 -7.15
N TYR A 662 -14.19 -19.82 -6.86
CA TYR A 662 -12.92 -19.61 -6.15
C TYR A 662 -11.72 -19.43 -7.08
N SER A 663 -10.64 -18.83 -6.56
CA SER A 663 -9.39 -18.58 -7.31
C SER A 663 -8.71 -19.83 -7.88
N ARG A 664 -9.04 -21.03 -7.38
CA ARG A 664 -8.48 -22.34 -7.77
C ARG A 664 -9.48 -23.46 -7.52
N ALA A 665 -9.17 -24.66 -8.03
CA ALA A 665 -9.95 -25.86 -7.78
C ALA A 665 -10.01 -26.20 -6.29
N ILE A 666 -11.19 -26.60 -5.81
CA ILE A 666 -11.52 -26.77 -4.39
C ILE A 666 -12.01 -28.18 -4.04
N THR A 667 -12.12 -28.44 -2.74
CA THR A 667 -12.74 -29.61 -2.14
C THR A 667 -13.45 -29.21 -0.84
N LEU A 668 -14.57 -29.87 -0.55
CA LEU A 668 -15.26 -29.81 0.73
C LEU A 668 -14.75 -30.96 1.60
N GLU A 669 -14.39 -30.67 2.85
CA GLU A 669 -14.13 -31.71 3.85
C GLU A 669 -15.40 -32.51 4.16
N ARG A 670 -15.21 -33.77 4.59
CA ARG A 670 -16.27 -34.76 4.79
C ARG A 670 -16.39 -35.27 6.22
N ASP A 671 -15.42 -34.91 7.06
CA ASP A 671 -15.22 -35.34 8.43
C ASP A 671 -14.49 -34.23 9.21
N ASP A 672 -14.26 -34.47 10.49
CA ASP A 672 -13.67 -33.50 11.42
C ASP A 672 -12.13 -33.63 11.58
N GLU A 673 -11.44 -34.47 10.79
CA GLU A 673 -10.01 -34.77 11.00
C GLU A 673 -9.10 -33.56 10.78
N ARG A 674 -9.35 -32.81 9.70
CA ARG A 674 -8.54 -31.65 9.30
C ARG A 674 -9.05 -30.35 9.91
N VAL A 675 -10.36 -30.15 9.87
CA VAL A 675 -11.10 -29.02 10.46
C VAL A 675 -12.42 -29.59 10.95
N ASN A 676 -12.86 -29.24 12.16
CA ASN A 676 -14.19 -29.63 12.64
C ASN A 676 -15.25 -28.90 11.82
N ILE A 677 -15.97 -29.62 10.98
CA ILE A 677 -17.11 -29.15 10.17
C ILE A 677 -18.45 -29.45 10.83
N SER A 678 -18.53 -30.47 11.70
CA SER A 678 -19.78 -30.89 12.34
C SER A 678 -20.47 -29.76 13.12
N SER A 679 -19.71 -28.85 13.73
CA SER A 679 -20.29 -27.71 14.45
C SER A 679 -20.57 -26.47 13.58
N LEU A 680 -20.35 -26.54 12.26
CA LEU A 680 -20.58 -25.43 11.31
C LEU A 680 -21.96 -25.49 10.63
N GLY A 681 -22.68 -26.61 10.76
CA GLY A 681 -23.97 -26.82 10.10
C GLY A 681 -23.86 -27.05 8.59
N ALA A 682 -25.01 -27.04 7.90
CA ALA A 682 -25.11 -27.47 6.49
C ALA A 682 -24.33 -26.57 5.49
N GLY A 683 -23.96 -25.36 5.91
CA GLY A 683 -23.11 -24.45 5.14
C GLY A 683 -21.61 -24.68 5.30
N ILE A 684 -21.14 -25.58 6.20
CA ILE A 684 -19.72 -25.96 6.33
C ILE A 684 -18.77 -24.74 6.45
N GLY A 685 -19.22 -23.72 7.17
CA GLY A 685 -18.52 -22.45 7.40
C GLY A 685 -18.85 -21.34 6.40
N VAL A 686 -19.83 -21.54 5.52
CA VAL A 686 -20.54 -20.48 4.80
C VAL A 686 -21.86 -20.21 5.52
N ASP A 687 -22.13 -18.96 5.87
CA ASP A 687 -23.42 -18.48 6.38
C ASP A 687 -24.08 -17.56 5.36
N VAL A 688 -25.40 -17.44 5.43
CA VAL A 688 -26.21 -16.48 4.65
C VAL A 688 -27.00 -15.57 5.57
N VAL A 689 -27.07 -14.29 5.24
CA VAL A 689 -27.99 -13.32 5.84
C VAL A 689 -28.72 -12.62 4.70
N GLY A 690 -30.03 -12.80 4.61
CA GLY A 690 -30.85 -12.12 3.60
C GLY A 690 -31.04 -10.65 3.94
N MET A 691 -31.12 -9.79 2.92
CA MET A 691 -31.37 -8.35 3.10
C MET A 691 -32.87 -8.04 3.35
N GLY A 692 -33.62 -9.03 3.86
CA GLY A 692 -35.05 -8.98 4.12
C GLY A 692 -35.54 -10.23 4.86
N SER A 693 -36.79 -10.18 5.34
CA SER A 693 -37.40 -11.25 6.14
C SER A 693 -38.53 -11.98 5.38
N PRO A 694 -38.64 -13.32 5.47
CA PRO A 694 -37.68 -14.24 6.09
C PRO A 694 -36.43 -14.41 5.21
N SER A 695 -35.26 -14.52 5.84
CA SER A 695 -34.02 -14.93 5.15
C SER A 695 -34.04 -16.44 4.89
N PRO A 696 -33.66 -16.94 3.71
CA PRO A 696 -33.52 -18.36 3.47
C PRO A 696 -32.29 -18.91 4.23
N GLU A 697 -32.32 -20.20 4.56
CA GLU A 697 -31.23 -20.91 5.23
C GLU A 697 -30.41 -21.72 4.21
N ILE A 698 -29.13 -21.97 4.47
CA ILE A 698 -28.34 -22.90 3.66
C ILE A 698 -28.71 -24.34 4.03
N THR A 699 -29.13 -25.13 3.05
CA THR A 699 -29.51 -26.54 3.22
C THR A 699 -28.39 -27.50 2.87
N SER A 700 -27.46 -27.10 1.99
CA SER A 700 -26.24 -27.85 1.67
C SER A 700 -25.26 -27.00 0.84
N LEU A 701 -23.99 -27.42 0.84
CA LEU A 701 -23.01 -27.04 -0.18
C LEU A 701 -22.71 -28.23 -1.09
N ALA A 702 -22.52 -27.97 -2.38
CA ALA A 702 -22.00 -28.94 -3.34
C ALA A 702 -20.91 -28.30 -4.20
N ILE A 703 -19.99 -29.10 -4.73
CA ILE A 703 -19.08 -28.64 -5.81
C ILE A 703 -19.79 -28.90 -7.13
N SER A 704 -19.77 -27.93 -8.04
CA SER A 704 -20.42 -28.09 -9.34
C SER A 704 -19.79 -29.23 -10.13
N ALA A 705 -20.63 -30.13 -10.67
CA ALA A 705 -20.18 -31.26 -11.49
C ALA A 705 -19.53 -30.84 -12.82
N ARG A 706 -19.54 -29.54 -13.16
CA ARG A 706 -18.99 -28.97 -14.39
C ARG A 706 -17.74 -28.10 -14.19
N ASP A 707 -17.49 -27.66 -12.96
CA ASP A 707 -16.45 -26.70 -12.61
C ASP A 707 -16.01 -26.92 -11.16
N ASP A 708 -14.80 -27.44 -10.96
CA ASP A 708 -14.28 -27.76 -9.64
C ASP A 708 -13.75 -26.55 -8.86
N LYS A 709 -13.96 -25.33 -9.38
CA LYS A 709 -13.79 -24.06 -8.65
C LYS A 709 -15.10 -23.52 -8.06
N LEU A 710 -16.24 -24.07 -8.46
CA LEU A 710 -17.57 -23.53 -8.14
C LEU A 710 -18.25 -24.29 -7.00
N VAL A 711 -18.51 -23.61 -5.88
CA VAL A 711 -19.46 -24.11 -4.86
C VAL A 711 -20.88 -23.68 -5.25
N GLU A 712 -21.79 -24.63 -5.31
CA GLU A 712 -23.24 -24.40 -5.31
C GLU A 712 -23.73 -24.35 -3.86
N VAL A 713 -24.17 -23.16 -3.42
CA VAL A 713 -24.79 -22.90 -2.12
C VAL A 713 -26.30 -23.07 -2.28
N HIS A 714 -26.86 -24.15 -1.74
CA HIS A 714 -28.28 -24.46 -1.84
C HIS A 714 -29.06 -23.83 -0.69
N LEU A 715 -30.14 -23.13 -1.03
CA LEU A 715 -30.98 -22.39 -0.09
C LEU A 715 -32.35 -23.08 0.11
N SER A 716 -32.92 -22.93 1.31
CA SER A 716 -34.22 -23.49 1.70
C SER A 716 -35.41 -22.86 0.95
N GLY A 717 -35.21 -21.67 0.39
CA GLY A 717 -36.17 -20.96 -0.45
C GLY A 717 -35.47 -20.04 -1.45
N PRO A 718 -36.22 -19.43 -2.38
CA PRO A 718 -35.67 -18.45 -3.30
C PRO A 718 -35.20 -17.18 -2.59
N LEU A 719 -34.20 -16.50 -3.14
CA LEU A 719 -33.78 -15.19 -2.64
C LEU A 719 -34.87 -14.13 -2.88
N SER A 720 -34.99 -13.19 -1.92
CA SER A 720 -35.79 -11.98 -2.09
C SER A 720 -35.09 -10.98 -3.03
N GLN A 721 -35.84 -10.01 -3.57
CA GLN A 721 -35.29 -9.01 -4.49
C GLN A 721 -34.16 -8.14 -3.89
N GLY A 722 -34.08 -8.05 -2.55
CA GLY A 722 -33.00 -7.33 -1.86
C GLY A 722 -31.67 -8.10 -1.83
N GLY A 723 -31.65 -9.38 -2.22
CA GLY A 723 -30.44 -10.20 -2.21
C GLY A 723 -30.03 -10.70 -0.82
N CYS A 724 -28.77 -11.08 -0.68
CA CYS A 724 -28.20 -11.60 0.56
C CYS A 724 -26.70 -11.33 0.66
N ARG A 725 -26.20 -11.36 1.88
CA ARG A 725 -24.77 -11.37 2.21
C ARG A 725 -24.35 -12.79 2.62
N LEU A 726 -23.32 -13.30 1.98
CA LEU A 726 -22.66 -14.56 2.34
C LEU A 726 -21.42 -14.26 3.18
N PHE A 727 -21.21 -15.07 4.22
CA PHE A 727 -20.07 -14.95 5.13
C PHE A 727 -19.30 -16.26 5.10
N ILE A 728 -18.03 -16.21 4.71
CA ILE A 728 -17.18 -17.39 4.52
C ILE A 728 -16.15 -17.42 5.64
N ALA A 729 -15.95 -18.60 6.24
CA ALA A 729 -15.06 -18.82 7.38
C ALA A 729 -15.22 -17.76 8.50
N ALA A 730 -16.47 -17.44 8.83
CA ALA A 730 -16.85 -16.33 9.72
C ALA A 730 -17.56 -16.78 11.01
N ARG A 731 -18.19 -17.96 11.02
CA ARG A 731 -18.94 -18.48 12.17
C ARG A 731 -18.00 -18.80 13.34
N ILE A 732 -18.04 -18.04 14.45
CA ILE A 732 -17.52 -18.54 15.73
C ILE A 732 -18.31 -19.78 16.15
N THR A 733 -17.59 -20.81 16.58
CA THR A 733 -18.10 -21.87 17.44
C THR A 733 -17.19 -21.99 18.66
N GLY A 734 -17.76 -22.20 19.84
CA GLY A 734 -16.99 -22.27 21.09
C GLY A 734 -16.25 -20.97 21.44
N THR A 735 -15.11 -21.08 22.11
CA THR A 735 -14.27 -19.96 22.56
C THR A 735 -12.79 -20.09 22.20
N ASN A 736 -12.39 -21.22 21.60
CA ASN A 736 -11.01 -21.54 21.27
C ASN A 736 -10.64 -21.14 19.84
N CYS A 737 -9.35 -21.23 19.54
CA CYS A 737 -8.82 -21.13 18.19
C CYS A 737 -8.39 -22.50 17.64
N GLY A 738 -7.74 -22.50 16.48
CA GLY A 738 -7.29 -23.68 15.76
C GLY A 738 -8.42 -24.43 15.04
N ARG A 739 -8.12 -25.64 14.58
CA ARG A 739 -9.01 -26.41 13.67
C ARG A 739 -10.35 -26.86 14.25
N HIS A 740 -10.54 -26.79 15.58
CA HIS A 740 -11.70 -27.36 16.27
C HIS A 740 -12.80 -26.33 16.60
N GLU A 741 -12.44 -25.06 16.76
CA GLU A 741 -13.29 -23.98 17.26
C GLU A 741 -12.90 -22.65 16.60
N GLY A 742 -13.69 -21.59 16.81
CA GLY A 742 -13.46 -20.30 16.18
C GLY A 742 -13.90 -20.26 14.72
N ALA A 743 -13.47 -19.23 13.99
CA ALA A 743 -13.97 -18.91 12.65
C ALA A 743 -13.21 -19.71 11.56
N ARG A 744 -13.91 -20.62 10.88
CA ARG A 744 -13.32 -21.59 9.95
C ARG A 744 -14.32 -22.08 8.90
N SER A 745 -13.81 -22.72 7.85
CA SER A 745 -14.63 -23.39 6.83
C SER A 745 -14.01 -24.75 6.47
N GLY A 746 -14.86 -25.69 6.03
CA GLY A 746 -14.43 -26.95 5.41
C GLY A 746 -14.12 -26.82 3.91
N ILE A 747 -14.01 -25.60 3.36
CA ILE A 747 -13.63 -25.37 1.96
C ILE A 747 -12.12 -25.16 1.89
N ARG A 748 -11.45 -26.01 1.10
CA ARG A 748 -10.00 -25.93 0.84
C ARG A 748 -9.66 -26.16 -0.62
N ALA A 749 -8.40 -25.93 -1.00
CA ALA A 749 -7.90 -26.31 -2.31
C ALA A 749 -7.97 -27.83 -2.51
N LYS A 750 -8.22 -28.23 -3.75
CA LYS A 750 -8.31 -29.64 -4.15
C LYS A 750 -6.98 -30.38 -4.05
N VAL A 751 -5.87 -29.69 -4.36
CA VAL A 751 -4.51 -30.23 -4.42
C VAL A 751 -3.69 -29.65 -3.27
N PRO A 752 -2.92 -30.46 -2.51
CA PRO A 752 -2.04 -29.94 -1.49
C PRO A 752 -0.85 -29.22 -2.13
N TYR A 753 -0.36 -28.17 -1.46
CA TYR A 753 0.80 -27.40 -1.93
C TYR A 753 2.13 -27.93 -1.37
N TYR A 754 2.07 -28.74 -0.31
CA TYR A 754 3.23 -29.31 0.37
C TYR A 754 2.82 -30.56 1.16
N ILE A 755 3.81 -31.36 1.53
CA ILE A 755 3.68 -32.45 2.50
C ILE A 755 4.66 -32.11 3.61
N ASP A 756 4.16 -31.99 4.84
CA ASP A 756 4.98 -31.68 6.01
C ASP A 756 5.98 -32.83 6.27
N PRO A 757 7.30 -32.61 6.14
CA PRO A 757 8.27 -33.69 6.31
C PRO A 757 8.41 -34.16 7.77
N HIS A 758 7.73 -33.53 8.72
CA HIS A 758 7.73 -33.96 10.12
C HIS A 758 6.80 -35.15 10.38
N ASP A 759 5.59 -35.14 9.80
CA ASP A 759 4.55 -36.15 10.05
C ASP A 759 3.80 -36.63 8.79
N ASN A 760 4.24 -36.20 7.60
CA ASN A 760 3.63 -36.44 6.29
C ASN A 760 2.23 -35.83 6.10
N THR A 761 1.82 -34.86 6.91
CA THR A 761 0.54 -34.16 6.71
C THR A 761 0.55 -33.35 5.41
N GLU A 762 -0.42 -33.62 4.54
CA GLU A 762 -0.69 -32.79 3.37
C GLU A 762 -1.19 -31.39 3.77
N MET A 763 -0.54 -30.37 3.23
CA MET A 763 -0.83 -28.95 3.49
C MET A 763 -1.65 -28.35 2.34
N TYR A 764 -2.75 -27.67 2.67
CA TYR A 764 -3.69 -27.10 1.70
C TYR A 764 -3.87 -25.59 1.90
N ASP A 765 -4.29 -24.89 0.85
CA ASP A 765 -4.92 -23.57 1.01
C ASP A 765 -6.34 -23.73 1.54
N TRP A 766 -6.76 -22.84 2.42
CA TRP A 766 -8.08 -22.86 3.04
C TRP A 766 -8.85 -21.58 2.70
N ALA A 767 -10.17 -21.68 2.57
CA ALA A 767 -11.00 -20.55 2.16
C ALA A 767 -10.89 -19.39 3.14
N CYS A 768 -10.54 -18.22 2.61
CA CYS A 768 -10.42 -16.97 3.33
C CYS A 768 -11.67 -16.62 4.15
N SER A 769 -11.45 -15.90 5.26
CA SER A 769 -12.52 -15.23 5.97
C SER A 769 -12.94 -14.00 5.18
N GLU A 770 -14.09 -14.04 4.52
CA GLU A 770 -14.55 -12.96 3.64
C GLU A 770 -16.08 -12.77 3.66
N ILE A 771 -16.50 -11.54 3.40
CA ILE A 771 -17.89 -11.16 3.15
C ILE A 771 -18.07 -11.09 1.63
N VAL A 772 -19.16 -11.65 1.12
CA VAL A 772 -19.53 -11.57 -0.29
C VAL A 772 -21.00 -11.22 -0.44
N ASP A 773 -21.28 -10.06 -1.03
CA ASP A 773 -22.63 -9.60 -1.30
C ASP A 773 -23.19 -10.21 -2.59
N PHE A 774 -24.49 -10.48 -2.62
CA PHE A 774 -25.23 -10.93 -3.79
C PHE A 774 -26.55 -10.12 -3.95
N PRO A 775 -26.84 -9.50 -5.12
CA PRO A 775 -25.99 -9.43 -6.31
C PRO A 775 -24.67 -8.73 -6.02
N TYR A 776 -23.58 -9.30 -6.55
CA TYR A 776 -22.22 -8.82 -6.32
C TYR A 776 -22.06 -7.44 -6.98
N GLN A 777 -21.77 -6.43 -6.17
CA GLN A 777 -21.57 -5.03 -6.60
C GLN A 777 -20.10 -4.77 -6.98
#